data_AF-A0A183IM67-F1
#
_entry.id   AF-A0A183IM67-F1
#
_cell.length_a   1.000
_cell.length_b   1.000
_cell.length_c   1.000
_cell.angle_alpha   90.00
_cell.angle_beta   90.00
_cell.angle_gamma   90.00
#
_symmetry.space_group_name_H-M   'P 1'
#
loop_
_entity.id
_entity.type
_entity.pdbx_description
1 polymer ?
#
loop_
_entity_poly.entity_id
_entity_poly.type
_entity_poly.pdbx_seq_one_letter_code
_entity_poly.pdbx_strand_id
1 'polypeptide(L)'
;MSICNSSLCENGGSCVSVGENYLCICPPGVDGKNCEVLPNPCANSACSNGGSCVANESETKCICPKDYTGPMCQYKTSACNDDLCLNGGKCLEKDSRPWCSCSAGKTLLNDDYLSAFTGEHCEVVIDHCQTSPCPSFSSCVNRPDGFYCQCPLNATGATCKKNVSTDYDLNFIGRSSPASAALEVPFVLKASELTIAMWVRFSQAGEKATFFTLYSSRSESQPAGLRMLLQLSSESAMVSLFREEAPLILTSTHGSCFLFWNGIRIASVKGYAVGQTLHIYCSSCLNFSGWIVLGHPVDRFQKSKNFVGSLSRVSVWNRLLSFQTEIAKLAESCVGADDLTTGLLVAWIGYFRVVGDIESVFPSQCGSKASCTVRDQPTEICEGNAMARDRLTPEVLSCSSDIFVETPTKSKTVFWTEPVFSDANNIVRVERNFEPGTSFALGTYTVIYVAYDDKGNTAVCSFRVHVLRTFCPTVPDPIHGSSICSTWGPGLRFKSCTVRCEPGFAFSTPVPSFYTCGPDGEWMPHTRIVLVCSFSGATPQPSSTTSFSALSPAVRLLALTIAYPSQFKCNVAGKQALASKVLKEIRDIGNEWRLCAPSDPVVNLKTGERAPAMDVLRHNIMIKNKFNFGNTLSNGQPDLHTVKIRNVFRCTMGQVLIGENCAPCAVGTFYNPMTSQCEFCPRSTFQSKLGQLQCESCGEGLTTTDVGSTDSSQCVESCQPGSFYNLTSKACEQCGYGFYQPSAGSFSCLFCGPKKSTYRKNSQFLEECKDSCANGTQLTETGECEECPRGTFREQSSLGNCSACPAGFTTASTGSKTIKKCDIRNIFLTLDSCSYSLFIAICIKGQFLDSSTKMCRLCEKGMYQDQLLQDKCKNCPPDHTTAERATNCDKQLVLDAALVSAETLWSSQAIP
;
A
#
# COMPACT_ATOMS: atom_id res chain seq x y z
N MET A 1 -83.48 -38.08 -34.26
CA MET A 1 -82.10 -37.86 -34.73
C MET A 1 -81.62 -36.54 -34.16
N SER A 2 -80.47 -36.50 -33.49
CA SER A 2 -79.86 -35.24 -33.01
C SER A 2 -79.25 -34.49 -34.19
N ILE A 3 -79.49 -33.17 -34.29
CA ILE A 3 -79.06 -32.31 -35.43
C ILE A 3 -77.61 -31.82 -35.24
N CYS A 4 -77.03 -31.91 -34.04
CA CYS A 4 -75.66 -31.46 -33.79
C CYS A 4 -74.61 -32.40 -34.41
N ASN A 5 -73.88 -31.89 -35.39
CA ASN A 5 -72.62 -32.45 -35.90
C ASN A 5 -71.45 -31.53 -35.48
N SER A 6 -70.27 -32.11 -35.23
CA SER A 6 -69.10 -31.41 -34.67
C SER A 6 -68.48 -30.32 -35.56
N SER A 7 -69.00 -30.13 -36.79
CA SER A 7 -68.53 -29.14 -37.75
C SER A 7 -69.44 -27.92 -37.90
N LEU A 8 -70.52 -27.79 -37.12
CA LEU A 8 -71.47 -26.66 -37.24
C LEU A 8 -71.09 -25.43 -36.40
N CYS A 9 -70.35 -25.61 -35.30
CA CYS A 9 -69.85 -24.52 -34.47
C CYS A 9 -68.33 -24.44 -34.64
N GLU A 10 -67.84 -23.30 -35.07
CA GLU A 10 -66.43 -23.01 -35.30
C GLU A 10 -65.74 -22.47 -34.05
N ASN A 11 -64.41 -22.31 -34.11
CA ASN A 11 -63.59 -21.64 -33.11
C ASN A 11 -63.82 -22.10 -31.65
N GLY A 12 -64.05 -23.40 -31.45
CA GLY A 12 -64.23 -24.01 -30.13
C GLY A 12 -65.63 -23.84 -29.53
N GLY A 13 -66.63 -23.40 -30.30
CA GLY A 13 -68.02 -23.31 -29.88
C GLY A 13 -68.65 -24.69 -29.61
N SER A 14 -69.50 -24.78 -28.58
CA SER A 14 -70.23 -26.01 -28.24
C SER A 14 -71.63 -26.04 -28.87
N CYS A 15 -71.95 -27.09 -29.62
CA CYS A 15 -73.26 -27.28 -30.26
C CYS A 15 -74.28 -27.90 -29.29
N VAL A 16 -75.49 -27.33 -29.25
CA VAL A 16 -76.65 -27.89 -28.56
C VAL A 16 -77.86 -27.93 -29.48
N SER A 17 -78.55 -29.08 -29.54
CA SER A 17 -79.78 -29.26 -30.33
C SER A 17 -80.99 -28.74 -29.56
N VAL A 18 -81.81 -27.89 -30.20
CA VAL A 18 -83.01 -27.27 -29.60
C VAL A 18 -84.17 -27.43 -30.59
N GLY A 19 -85.07 -28.38 -30.31
CA GLY A 19 -86.17 -28.71 -31.22
C GLY A 19 -85.67 -29.28 -32.56
N GLU A 20 -86.14 -28.72 -33.68
CA GLU A 20 -85.64 -29.04 -35.04
C GLU A 20 -84.50 -28.10 -35.51
N ASN A 21 -83.87 -27.36 -34.60
CA ASN A 21 -82.74 -26.46 -34.92
C ASN A 21 -81.54 -26.70 -33.99
N TYR A 22 -80.43 -26.02 -34.25
CA TYR A 22 -79.22 -26.03 -33.41
C TYR A 22 -78.85 -24.63 -32.93
N LEU A 23 -78.14 -24.56 -31.80
CA LEU A 23 -77.56 -23.34 -31.24
C LEU A 23 -76.09 -23.59 -30.91
N CYS A 24 -75.20 -22.68 -31.31
CA CYS A 24 -73.79 -22.68 -30.94
C CYS A 24 -73.56 -21.76 -29.74
N ILE A 25 -72.95 -22.28 -28.69
CA ILE A 25 -72.50 -21.47 -27.54
C ILE A 25 -71.04 -21.10 -27.76
N CYS A 26 -70.79 -19.82 -28.05
CA CYS A 26 -69.45 -19.32 -28.39
C CYS A 26 -68.59 -19.01 -27.16
N PRO A 27 -67.28 -19.28 -27.18
CA PRO A 27 -66.36 -18.88 -26.12
C PRO A 27 -66.25 -17.34 -26.00
N PRO A 28 -65.84 -16.81 -24.84
CA PRO A 28 -65.70 -15.38 -24.63
C PRO A 28 -64.78 -14.73 -25.69
N GLY A 29 -65.27 -13.69 -26.35
CA GLY A 29 -64.52 -12.94 -27.37
C GLY A 29 -64.74 -13.39 -28.81
N VAL A 30 -65.46 -14.50 -29.05
CA VAL A 30 -65.84 -14.97 -30.39
C VAL A 30 -67.36 -14.83 -30.54
N ASP A 31 -67.82 -14.34 -31.69
CA ASP A 31 -69.24 -14.07 -31.95
C ASP A 31 -69.69 -14.69 -33.28
N GLY A 32 -70.96 -14.54 -33.63
CA GLY A 32 -71.56 -15.12 -34.83
C GLY A 32 -72.43 -16.34 -34.53
N LYS A 33 -73.30 -16.70 -35.48
CA LYS A 33 -74.31 -17.74 -35.29
C LYS A 33 -73.67 -19.13 -35.11
N ASN A 34 -72.53 -19.33 -35.75
CA ASN A 34 -71.71 -20.53 -35.68
C ASN A 34 -70.37 -20.26 -34.99
N CYS A 35 -70.22 -19.13 -34.27
CA CYS A 35 -68.97 -18.70 -33.65
C CYS A 35 -67.82 -18.42 -34.64
N GLU A 36 -68.15 -17.94 -35.83
CA GLU A 36 -67.22 -17.70 -36.94
C GLU A 36 -66.48 -16.34 -36.87
N VAL A 37 -66.95 -15.41 -36.04
CA VAL A 37 -66.43 -14.02 -35.99
C VAL A 37 -65.40 -13.87 -34.88
N LEU A 38 -64.14 -13.61 -35.27
CA LEU A 38 -63.03 -13.28 -34.35
C LEU A 38 -63.05 -11.78 -33.98
N PRO A 39 -62.58 -11.39 -32.76
CA PRO A 39 -62.64 -10.01 -32.30
C PRO A 39 -61.59 -9.12 -32.98
N ASN A 40 -61.99 -7.93 -33.45
CA ASN A 40 -61.08 -6.91 -33.97
C ASN A 40 -60.54 -6.00 -32.84
N PRO A 41 -59.24 -6.08 -32.49
CA PRO A 41 -58.66 -5.33 -31.37
C PRO A 41 -58.57 -3.80 -31.58
N CYS A 42 -58.79 -3.27 -32.78
CA CYS A 42 -58.76 -1.83 -33.06
C CYS A 42 -60.15 -1.15 -33.06
N ALA A 43 -61.24 -1.90 -32.91
CA ALA A 43 -62.59 -1.34 -33.06
C ALA A 43 -62.97 -0.28 -31.99
N ASN A 44 -62.24 -0.23 -30.87
CA ASN A 44 -62.48 0.68 -29.73
C ASN A 44 -61.24 1.50 -29.28
N SER A 45 -60.17 1.59 -30.07
CA SER A 45 -58.92 2.23 -29.60
C SER A 45 -59.01 3.76 -29.51
N ALA A 46 -58.75 4.33 -28.32
CA ALA A 46 -58.82 5.77 -28.04
C ALA A 46 -57.50 6.54 -28.31
N CYS A 47 -56.90 6.43 -29.51
CA CYS A 47 -55.76 7.28 -29.87
C CYS A 47 -56.26 8.73 -30.07
N SER A 48 -55.82 9.65 -29.20
CA SER A 48 -56.23 11.05 -29.19
C SER A 48 -55.40 11.90 -30.18
N ASN A 49 -55.84 13.13 -30.45
CA ASN A 49 -55.10 14.14 -31.23
C ASN A 49 -54.61 13.66 -32.62
N GLY A 50 -55.41 12.84 -33.31
CA GLY A 50 -55.11 12.35 -34.66
C GLY A 50 -54.11 11.20 -34.73
N GLY A 51 -53.82 10.52 -33.61
CA GLY A 51 -53.00 9.31 -33.60
C GLY A 51 -53.66 8.12 -34.31
N SER A 52 -52.86 7.30 -34.99
CA SER A 52 -53.32 6.10 -35.72
C SER A 52 -53.08 4.82 -34.91
N CYS A 53 -54.09 3.95 -34.79
CA CYS A 53 -53.97 2.67 -34.09
C CYS A 53 -53.51 1.54 -35.02
N VAL A 54 -52.59 0.72 -34.54
CA VAL A 54 -52.12 -0.51 -35.21
C VAL A 54 -52.21 -1.68 -34.23
N ALA A 55 -52.77 -2.82 -34.68
CA ALA A 55 -52.86 -4.05 -33.90
C ALA A 55 -51.84 -5.09 -34.41
N ASN A 56 -51.11 -5.70 -33.48
CA ASN A 56 -50.27 -6.87 -33.73
C ASN A 56 -50.63 -7.97 -32.73
N GLU A 57 -51.25 -9.05 -33.22
CA GLU A 57 -51.52 -10.39 -32.66
C GLU A 57 -51.92 -10.59 -31.17
N SER A 58 -51.88 -9.56 -30.32
CA SER A 58 -52.46 -9.48 -28.97
C SER A 58 -52.28 -8.09 -28.30
N GLU A 59 -51.61 -7.10 -28.93
CA GLU A 59 -51.32 -5.79 -28.32
C GLU A 59 -51.64 -4.60 -29.28
N THR A 60 -52.27 -3.54 -28.76
CA THR A 60 -52.64 -2.30 -29.51
C THR A 60 -51.64 -1.17 -29.26
N LYS A 61 -51.13 -0.53 -30.32
CA LYS A 61 -50.19 0.60 -30.23
C LYS A 61 -50.67 1.82 -31.04
N CYS A 62 -50.56 3.02 -30.47
CA CYS A 62 -50.84 4.29 -31.16
C CYS A 62 -49.57 4.89 -31.78
N ILE A 63 -49.68 5.42 -32.99
CA ILE A 63 -48.64 6.21 -33.67
C ILE A 63 -49.06 7.68 -33.62
N CYS A 64 -48.24 8.53 -32.99
CA CYS A 64 -48.58 9.93 -32.71
C CYS A 64 -48.03 10.93 -33.74
N PRO A 65 -48.75 12.04 -34.05
CA PRO A 65 -48.23 13.14 -34.86
C PRO A 65 -47.08 13.90 -34.19
N LYS A 66 -46.29 14.65 -34.96
CA LYS A 66 -45.05 15.34 -34.54
C LYS A 66 -45.20 16.23 -33.29
N ASP A 67 -46.37 16.80 -33.07
CA ASP A 67 -46.64 17.73 -31.97
C ASP A 67 -47.34 17.08 -30.77
N TYR A 68 -47.42 15.74 -30.74
CA TYR A 68 -48.06 14.99 -29.67
C TYR A 68 -47.27 13.73 -29.28
N THR A 69 -47.37 13.34 -28.00
CA THR A 69 -46.68 12.18 -27.42
C THR A 69 -47.56 11.45 -26.39
N GLY A 70 -47.10 10.28 -25.94
CA GLY A 70 -47.78 9.40 -24.98
C GLY A 70 -48.43 8.17 -25.63
N PRO A 71 -48.79 7.16 -24.81
CA PRO A 71 -49.32 5.87 -25.29
C PRO A 71 -50.65 5.97 -26.04
N MET A 72 -51.39 7.07 -25.86
CA MET A 72 -52.62 7.39 -26.61
C MET A 72 -52.52 8.75 -27.30
N CYS A 73 -51.31 9.29 -27.52
CA CYS A 73 -51.08 10.59 -28.15
C CYS A 73 -51.78 11.77 -27.43
N GLN A 74 -51.97 11.64 -26.12
CA GLN A 74 -52.79 12.56 -25.33
C GLN A 74 -52.05 13.86 -24.94
N TYR A 75 -50.72 13.89 -25.00
CA TYR A 75 -49.92 15.05 -24.55
C TYR A 75 -49.42 15.86 -25.73
N LYS A 76 -49.56 17.20 -25.69
CA LYS A 76 -48.96 18.12 -26.67
C LYS A 76 -47.48 18.31 -26.34
N THR A 77 -46.60 18.24 -27.33
CA THR A 77 -45.15 18.41 -27.12
C THR A 77 -44.86 19.86 -26.70
N SER A 78 -44.36 20.05 -25.47
CA SER A 78 -43.90 21.35 -24.93
C SER A 78 -42.59 21.77 -25.61
N ALA A 79 -42.41 23.07 -25.89
CA ALA A 79 -41.17 23.60 -26.46
C ALA A 79 -40.02 23.62 -25.43
N CYS A 80 -40.37 23.69 -24.14
CA CYS A 80 -39.45 23.42 -23.04
C CYS A 80 -39.40 21.92 -22.78
N ASN A 81 -38.25 21.31 -23.07
CA ASN A 81 -37.88 19.96 -22.66
C ASN A 81 -36.85 20.03 -21.51
N ASP A 82 -36.82 19.02 -20.64
CA ASP A 82 -35.96 19.00 -19.44
C ASP A 82 -34.45 19.10 -19.77
N ASP A 83 -34.05 18.69 -20.97
CA ASP A 83 -32.65 18.69 -21.41
C ASP A 83 -32.21 19.97 -22.15
N LEU A 84 -33.10 20.93 -22.39
CA LEU A 84 -32.80 22.11 -23.21
C LEU A 84 -31.92 23.15 -22.49
N CYS A 85 -32.03 23.25 -21.16
CA CYS A 85 -31.24 24.17 -20.36
C CYS A 85 -30.19 23.39 -19.56
N LEU A 86 -28.92 23.61 -19.89
CA LEU A 86 -27.80 22.91 -19.27
C LEU A 86 -27.51 23.44 -17.86
N ASN A 87 -26.71 22.70 -17.11
CA ASN A 87 -26.19 23.11 -15.79
C ASN A 87 -27.26 23.49 -14.74
N GLY A 88 -28.45 22.88 -14.83
CA GLY A 88 -29.55 23.14 -13.89
C GLY A 88 -30.32 24.44 -14.18
N GLY A 89 -30.14 25.02 -15.38
CA GLY A 89 -30.94 26.14 -15.84
C GLY A 89 -32.42 25.78 -15.94
N LYS A 90 -33.31 26.73 -15.63
CA LYS A 90 -34.75 26.52 -15.73
C LYS A 90 -35.24 26.96 -17.10
N CYS A 91 -35.87 26.06 -17.87
CA CYS A 91 -36.53 26.43 -19.11
C CYS A 91 -37.83 27.18 -18.82
N LEU A 92 -37.97 28.35 -19.44
CA LEU A 92 -39.16 29.20 -19.36
C LEU A 92 -39.60 29.52 -20.80
N GLU A 93 -40.89 29.46 -21.09
CA GLU A 93 -41.40 29.94 -22.37
C GLU A 93 -41.54 31.47 -22.33
N LYS A 94 -40.83 32.15 -23.23
CA LYS A 94 -40.91 33.60 -23.43
C LYS A 94 -41.22 33.88 -24.90
N ASP A 95 -42.36 34.53 -25.18
CA ASP A 95 -42.83 34.84 -26.54
C ASP A 95 -42.88 33.63 -27.49
N SER A 96 -43.44 32.51 -27.02
CA SER A 96 -43.55 31.24 -27.78
C SER A 96 -42.20 30.65 -28.23
N ARG A 97 -41.09 31.05 -27.61
CA ARG A 97 -39.76 30.43 -27.73
C ARG A 97 -39.27 29.96 -26.35
N PRO A 98 -38.50 28.86 -26.30
CA PRO A 98 -37.87 28.45 -25.06
C PRO A 98 -36.72 29.41 -24.69
N TRP A 99 -36.64 29.81 -23.43
CA TRP A 99 -35.59 30.65 -22.86
C TRP A 99 -35.04 30.03 -21.59
N CYS A 100 -33.72 29.96 -21.45
CA CYS A 100 -33.09 29.41 -20.26
C CYS A 100 -32.78 30.48 -19.21
N SER A 101 -33.32 30.31 -18.00
CA SER A 101 -32.96 31.10 -16.83
C SER A 101 -31.78 30.45 -16.11
N CYS A 102 -30.59 31.01 -16.31
CA CYS A 102 -29.34 30.56 -15.70
C CYS A 102 -29.17 31.13 -14.29
N SER A 103 -29.90 30.60 -13.31
CA SER A 103 -29.87 31.09 -11.92
C SER A 103 -29.23 30.08 -10.98
N ALA A 104 -28.16 30.48 -10.27
CA ALA A 104 -27.69 29.79 -9.07
C ALA A 104 -28.55 30.18 -7.86
N GLY A 105 -28.76 29.26 -6.92
CA GLY A 105 -29.60 29.46 -5.74
C GLY A 105 -29.18 30.68 -4.91
N LYS A 106 -30.18 31.36 -4.34
CA LYS A 106 -30.02 32.51 -3.42
C LYS A 106 -29.01 32.21 -2.30
N THR A 107 -28.05 33.09 -2.09
CA THR A 107 -27.34 33.23 -0.81
C THR A 107 -27.49 34.66 -0.30
N LEU A 108 -27.77 34.77 1.00
CA LEU A 108 -27.97 36.03 1.73
C LEU A 108 -26.63 36.76 1.84
N LEU A 109 -26.43 37.83 1.06
CA LEU A 109 -25.74 39.09 1.44
C LEU A 109 -25.55 39.93 0.16
N ASN A 110 -26.38 40.98 0.04
CA ASN A 110 -26.35 42.07 -0.94
C ASN A 110 -26.92 41.74 -2.33
N ASP A 111 -27.78 42.64 -2.83
CA ASP A 111 -28.55 42.55 -4.08
C ASP A 111 -27.69 42.56 -5.36
N ASP A 112 -26.84 41.55 -5.57
CA ASP A 112 -26.17 41.33 -6.86
C ASP A 112 -26.36 39.87 -7.33
N TYR A 113 -26.92 39.73 -8.53
CA TYR A 113 -27.38 38.47 -9.09
C TYR A 113 -26.24 37.79 -9.86
N LEU A 114 -25.29 37.16 -9.15
CA LEU A 114 -24.23 36.40 -9.83
C LEU A 114 -24.75 35.03 -10.28
N SER A 115 -24.82 34.85 -11.59
CA SER A 115 -25.08 33.55 -12.23
C SER A 115 -23.75 32.83 -12.47
N ALA A 116 -23.71 31.53 -12.18
CA ALA A 116 -22.55 30.67 -12.42
C ALA A 116 -22.30 30.37 -13.91
N PHE A 117 -23.35 30.55 -14.71
CA PHE A 117 -23.42 30.15 -16.12
C PHE A 117 -24.15 31.24 -16.92
N THR A 118 -23.74 31.42 -18.16
CA THR A 118 -24.33 32.33 -19.15
C THR A 118 -24.47 31.59 -20.49
N GLY A 119 -24.93 32.28 -21.54
CA GLY A 119 -25.24 31.69 -22.84
C GLY A 119 -26.74 31.39 -23.02
N GLU A 120 -27.11 30.99 -24.24
CA GLU A 120 -28.52 30.78 -24.63
C GLU A 120 -29.14 29.57 -23.91
N HIS A 121 -28.32 28.57 -23.59
CA HIS A 121 -28.67 27.31 -22.94
C HIS A 121 -27.94 27.12 -21.60
N CYS A 122 -27.37 28.17 -21.00
CA CYS A 122 -26.55 28.11 -19.78
C CYS A 122 -25.28 27.25 -19.93
N GLU A 123 -24.71 27.20 -21.13
CA GLU A 123 -23.56 26.39 -21.51
C GLU A 123 -22.20 27.04 -21.18
N VAL A 124 -22.16 28.37 -21.05
CA VAL A 124 -20.91 29.11 -20.85
C VAL A 124 -20.66 29.30 -19.36
N VAL A 125 -19.51 28.86 -18.86
CA VAL A 125 -19.08 29.10 -17.48
C VAL A 125 -18.55 30.53 -17.34
N ILE A 126 -19.00 31.30 -16.35
CA ILE A 126 -18.44 32.62 -16.07
C ILE A 126 -17.11 32.45 -15.33
N ASP A 127 -16.03 33.05 -15.84
CA ASP A 127 -14.72 33.06 -15.20
C ASP A 127 -14.50 34.33 -14.37
N HIS A 128 -14.77 34.22 -13.08
CA HIS A 128 -14.63 35.31 -12.11
C HIS A 128 -13.17 35.59 -11.73
N CYS A 129 -12.21 34.76 -12.16
CA CYS A 129 -10.80 34.98 -11.85
C CYS A 129 -10.15 36.08 -12.67
N GLN A 130 -10.68 36.40 -13.86
CA GLN A 130 -10.12 37.44 -14.74
C GLN A 130 -10.16 38.83 -14.13
N THR A 131 -11.15 39.12 -13.28
CA THR A 131 -11.32 40.41 -12.60
C THR A 131 -11.06 40.32 -11.09
N SER A 132 -10.44 39.23 -10.64
CA SER A 132 -10.28 38.97 -9.20
C SER A 132 -9.21 39.86 -8.56
N PRO A 133 -9.42 40.34 -7.31
CA PRO A 133 -8.43 41.06 -6.51
C PRO A 133 -7.39 40.12 -5.84
N CYS A 134 -7.27 38.87 -6.29
CA CYS A 134 -6.31 37.92 -5.72
C CYS A 134 -4.86 38.37 -6.00
N PRO A 135 -3.96 38.39 -5.00
CA PRO A 135 -2.55 38.69 -5.22
C PRO A 135 -1.88 37.69 -6.18
N SER A 136 -0.82 38.14 -6.87
CA SER A 136 -0.06 37.31 -7.83
C SER A 136 0.60 36.06 -7.24
N PHE A 137 0.78 36.00 -5.91
CA PHE A 137 1.33 34.84 -5.19
C PHE A 137 0.25 33.90 -4.63
N SER A 138 -1.03 34.12 -4.96
CA SER A 138 -2.16 33.26 -4.59
C SER A 138 -2.80 32.68 -5.85
N SER A 139 -3.43 31.52 -5.70
CA SER A 139 -4.15 30.89 -6.81
C SER A 139 -5.62 31.32 -6.78
N CYS A 140 -6.15 31.83 -7.88
CA CYS A 140 -7.58 32.11 -7.99
C CYS A 140 -8.35 30.84 -8.40
N VAL A 141 -9.38 30.50 -7.62
CA VAL A 141 -10.30 29.40 -7.90
C VAL A 141 -11.62 29.99 -8.37
N ASN A 142 -11.99 29.74 -9.63
CA ASN A 142 -13.26 30.18 -10.19
C ASN A 142 -14.41 29.34 -9.61
N ARG A 143 -15.48 30.00 -9.14
CA ARG A 143 -16.63 29.35 -8.50
C ARG A 143 -17.95 29.80 -9.12
N PRO A 144 -19.01 28.98 -8.99
CA PRO A 144 -20.36 29.36 -9.41
C PRO A 144 -20.90 30.65 -8.77
N ASP A 145 -20.42 30.98 -7.56
CA ASP A 145 -20.82 32.13 -6.77
C ASP A 145 -19.80 33.28 -6.78
N GLY A 146 -18.79 33.23 -7.66
CA GLY A 146 -17.72 34.24 -7.75
C GLY A 146 -16.33 33.62 -7.83
N PHE A 147 -15.39 34.13 -7.04
CA PHE A 147 -14.01 33.62 -7.00
C PHE A 147 -13.57 33.38 -5.55
N TYR A 148 -12.58 32.51 -5.38
CA TYR A 148 -11.91 32.28 -4.11
C TYR A 148 -10.40 32.39 -4.28
N CYS A 149 -9.76 33.26 -3.49
CA CYS A 149 -8.30 33.32 -3.45
C CYS A 149 -7.77 32.21 -2.53
N GLN A 150 -7.19 31.16 -3.13
CA GLN A 150 -6.50 30.12 -2.40
C GLN A 150 -5.13 30.63 -1.94
N CYS A 151 -5.06 30.93 -0.64
CA CYS A 151 -3.88 31.52 -0.05
C CYS A 151 -2.76 30.50 0.17
N PRO A 152 -1.48 30.91 0.05
CA PRO A 152 -0.36 30.10 0.51
C PRO A 152 -0.41 29.88 2.02
N LEU A 153 0.29 28.86 2.52
CA LEU A 153 0.25 28.41 3.93
C LEU A 153 0.60 29.50 4.97
N ASN A 154 1.23 30.60 4.55
CA ASN A 154 1.64 31.71 5.41
C ASN A 154 0.70 32.94 5.33
N ALA A 155 -0.35 32.91 4.50
CA ALA A 155 -1.29 34.01 4.32
C ALA A 155 -2.75 33.56 4.49
N THR A 156 -3.63 34.47 4.91
CA THR A 156 -5.06 34.21 5.13
C THR A 156 -5.94 35.39 4.75
N GLY A 157 -7.25 35.20 4.86
CA GLY A 157 -8.30 36.16 4.51
C GLY A 157 -8.70 36.13 3.03
N ALA A 158 -9.83 36.78 2.71
CA ALA A 158 -10.44 36.74 1.37
C ALA A 158 -9.53 37.20 0.22
N THR A 159 -8.51 38.02 0.50
CA THR A 159 -7.53 38.48 -0.50
C THR A 159 -6.10 38.03 -0.18
N CYS A 160 -5.89 37.07 0.72
CA CYS A 160 -4.56 36.56 1.09
C CYS A 160 -3.54 37.63 1.53
N LYS A 161 -4.01 38.72 2.16
CA LYS A 161 -3.18 39.84 2.64
C LYS A 161 -2.97 39.83 4.16
N LYS A 162 -3.69 38.99 4.90
CA LYS A 162 -3.55 38.89 6.36
C LYS A 162 -2.52 37.82 6.70
N ASN A 163 -1.76 38.03 7.77
CA ASN A 163 -0.90 36.99 8.32
C ASN A 163 -1.74 35.87 8.95
N VAL A 164 -1.24 34.65 8.86
CA VAL A 164 -1.88 33.49 9.50
C VAL A 164 -1.77 33.64 11.02
N SER A 165 -2.90 33.46 11.71
CA SER A 165 -2.96 33.29 13.16
C SER A 165 -3.48 31.90 13.47
N THR A 166 -2.70 31.12 14.21
CA THR A 166 -3.05 29.77 14.69
C THR A 166 -3.58 29.80 16.13
N ASP A 167 -3.75 31.00 16.69
CA ASP A 167 -4.10 31.24 18.10
C ASP A 167 -5.62 31.28 18.31
N TYR A 168 -6.31 30.23 17.84
CA TYR A 168 -7.73 30.04 18.10
C TYR A 168 -8.16 28.58 18.12
N ASP A 169 -9.28 28.33 18.80
CA ASP A 169 -9.96 27.04 18.82
C ASP A 169 -11.35 27.16 18.18
N LEU A 170 -11.84 26.07 17.57
CA LEU A 170 -13.23 25.96 17.15
C LEU A 170 -14.02 25.24 18.24
N ASN A 171 -14.94 25.95 18.88
CA ASN A 171 -15.78 25.45 19.96
C ASN A 171 -17.18 25.12 19.45
N PHE A 172 -17.58 23.87 19.54
CA PHE A 172 -18.86 23.33 19.10
C PHE A 172 -19.80 23.23 20.32
N ILE A 173 -20.86 24.04 20.32
CA ILE A 173 -21.73 24.23 21.50
C ILE A 173 -23.06 23.49 21.32
N GLY A 174 -23.52 23.35 20.07
CA GLY A 174 -24.83 22.79 19.71
C GLY A 174 -24.99 21.33 20.12
N ARG A 175 -25.73 21.08 21.21
CA ARG A 175 -26.15 19.72 21.62
C ARG A 175 -27.33 19.22 20.77
N SER A 176 -28.24 20.12 20.42
CA SER A 176 -29.54 19.80 19.80
C SER A 176 -29.53 19.91 18.27
N SER A 177 -28.59 20.66 17.71
CA SER A 177 -28.43 20.98 16.29
C SER A 177 -27.09 20.44 15.79
N PRO A 178 -27.01 19.81 14.60
CA PRO A 178 -25.74 19.40 14.02
C PRO A 178 -24.91 20.65 13.67
N ALA A 179 -23.66 20.64 14.09
CA ALA A 179 -22.71 21.72 13.85
C ALA A 179 -21.49 21.19 13.08
N SER A 180 -21.09 21.89 12.02
CA SER A 180 -19.95 21.52 11.18
C SER A 180 -19.15 22.72 10.69
N ALA A 181 -17.83 22.61 10.67
CA ALA A 181 -16.93 23.59 10.05
C ALA A 181 -16.09 22.90 8.96
N ALA A 182 -16.09 23.43 7.74
CA ALA A 182 -15.42 22.80 6.61
C ALA A 182 -14.50 23.76 5.85
N LEU A 183 -13.56 23.19 5.10
CA LEU A 183 -12.72 23.97 4.18
C LEU A 183 -13.58 24.64 3.11
N GLU A 184 -13.15 25.80 2.63
CA GLU A 184 -13.90 26.53 1.60
C GLU A 184 -13.87 25.84 0.22
N VAL A 185 -12.71 25.27 -0.14
CA VAL A 185 -12.50 24.50 -1.39
C VAL A 185 -11.73 23.21 -1.10
N PRO A 186 -11.89 22.15 -1.92
CA PRO A 186 -11.08 20.94 -1.82
C PRO A 186 -9.59 21.21 -2.08
N PHE A 187 -8.70 20.46 -1.44
CA PHE A 187 -7.26 20.48 -1.69
C PHE A 187 -6.84 19.24 -2.49
N VAL A 188 -5.83 19.37 -3.35
CA VAL A 188 -5.33 18.25 -4.14
C VAL A 188 -4.42 17.37 -3.26
N LEU A 189 -4.76 16.08 -3.11
CA LEU A 189 -3.91 15.10 -2.43
C LEU A 189 -3.26 14.17 -3.45
N LYS A 190 -1.94 14.33 -3.61
CA LYS A 190 -1.07 13.44 -4.39
C LYS A 190 0.04 12.92 -3.48
N ALA A 191 -0.12 11.71 -2.97
CA ALA A 191 0.83 11.16 -2.01
C ALA A 191 0.85 9.64 -1.97
N SER A 192 2.02 9.07 -1.67
CA SER A 192 2.18 7.65 -1.29
C SER A 192 2.05 7.43 0.22
N GLU A 193 1.95 8.51 1.01
CA GLU A 193 1.90 8.54 2.47
C GLU A 193 1.08 9.75 2.94
N LEU A 194 0.44 9.71 4.13
CA LEU A 194 -0.46 10.79 4.59
C LEU A 194 -0.48 10.90 6.12
N THR A 195 -0.20 12.06 6.70
CA THR A 195 -0.35 12.28 8.15
C THR A 195 -1.44 13.32 8.43
N ILE A 196 -2.31 13.06 9.41
CA ILE A 196 -3.33 14.00 9.90
C ILE A 196 -3.13 14.13 11.41
N ALA A 197 -3.01 15.37 11.90
CA ALA A 197 -2.88 15.65 13.33
C ALA A 197 -3.88 16.71 13.76
N MET A 198 -4.44 16.57 14.97
CA MET A 198 -5.34 17.53 15.58
C MET A 198 -5.45 17.32 17.09
N TRP A 199 -5.88 18.35 17.80
CA TRP A 199 -6.22 18.29 19.21
C TRP A 199 -7.74 18.33 19.39
N VAL A 200 -8.26 17.40 20.20
CA VAL A 200 -9.69 17.24 20.43
C VAL A 200 -9.98 17.27 21.92
N ARG A 201 -10.91 18.13 22.34
CA ARG A 201 -11.39 18.23 23.71
C ARG A 201 -12.90 18.08 23.73
N PHE A 202 -13.41 17.01 24.32
CA PHE A 202 -14.85 16.87 24.56
C PHE A 202 -15.29 17.73 25.74
N SER A 203 -16.52 18.27 25.67
CA SER A 203 -17.12 19.02 26.77
C SER A 203 -17.36 18.12 27.99
N GLN A 204 -17.79 16.88 27.77
CA GLN A 204 -17.95 15.87 28.83
C GLN A 204 -17.15 14.60 28.52
N ALA A 205 -16.61 13.97 29.55
CA ALA A 205 -15.85 12.73 29.41
C ALA A 205 -16.77 11.56 28.98
N GLY A 206 -16.33 10.77 28.00
CA GLY A 206 -17.07 9.61 27.50
C GLY A 206 -18.21 9.94 26.52
N GLU A 207 -18.36 11.20 26.10
CA GLU A 207 -19.28 11.56 25.02
C GLU A 207 -18.88 10.88 23.71
N LYS A 208 -19.89 10.34 23.01
CA LYS A 208 -19.72 9.61 21.75
C LYS A 208 -20.08 10.53 20.61
N ALA A 209 -19.13 10.92 19.76
CA ALA A 209 -19.40 11.77 18.60
C ALA A 209 -18.35 11.65 17.50
N THR A 210 -18.75 11.99 16.28
CA THR A 210 -17.85 12.18 15.12
C THR A 210 -17.34 13.61 15.13
N PHE A 211 -16.02 13.79 15.04
CA PHE A 211 -15.39 15.11 15.13
C PHE A 211 -14.58 15.47 13.88
N PHE A 212 -14.28 14.51 13.01
CA PHE A 212 -13.53 14.76 11.78
C PHE A 212 -13.97 13.82 10.66
N THR A 213 -14.14 14.35 9.46
CA THR A 213 -14.41 13.57 8.24
C THR A 213 -13.65 14.14 7.04
N LEU A 214 -13.01 13.26 6.26
CA LEU A 214 -12.38 13.58 4.98
C LEU A 214 -13.19 12.95 3.83
N TYR A 215 -13.52 13.76 2.84
CA TYR A 215 -14.19 13.36 1.62
C TYR A 215 -13.26 13.47 0.41
N SER A 216 -13.47 12.64 -0.60
CA SER A 216 -13.03 12.92 -1.98
C SER A 216 -14.11 13.73 -2.67
N SER A 217 -13.72 14.80 -3.35
CA SER A 217 -14.55 15.62 -4.23
C SER A 217 -14.23 15.27 -5.69
N ARG A 218 -15.25 15.27 -6.54
CA ARG A 218 -15.08 15.16 -8.00
C ARG A 218 -14.66 16.48 -8.66
N SER A 219 -14.83 17.59 -7.94
CA SER A 219 -14.42 18.92 -8.39
C SER A 219 -13.36 19.50 -7.46
N GLU A 220 -12.38 20.20 -8.04
CA GLU A 220 -11.36 20.95 -7.31
C GLU A 220 -11.83 22.37 -6.92
N SER A 221 -12.83 22.92 -7.61
CA SER A 221 -13.30 24.30 -7.37
C SER A 221 -14.35 24.42 -6.27
N GLN A 222 -15.09 23.34 -6.00
CA GLN A 222 -16.10 23.28 -4.94
C GLN A 222 -16.37 21.83 -4.51
N PRO A 223 -16.84 21.60 -3.27
CA PRO A 223 -17.20 20.26 -2.82
C PRO A 223 -18.40 19.72 -3.61
N ALA A 224 -18.16 18.75 -4.50
CA ALA A 224 -19.20 18.15 -5.35
C ALA A 224 -18.96 16.65 -5.58
N GLY A 225 -20.04 15.86 -5.65
CA GLY A 225 -19.95 14.42 -5.87
C GLY A 225 -19.15 13.69 -4.78
N LEU A 226 -19.35 14.09 -3.52
CA LEU A 226 -18.52 13.70 -2.38
C LEU A 226 -18.59 12.19 -2.10
N ARG A 227 -17.44 11.58 -1.79
CA ARG A 227 -17.34 10.23 -1.23
C ARG A 227 -16.49 10.25 0.02
N MET A 228 -17.03 9.74 1.13
CA MET A 228 -16.32 9.66 2.40
C MET A 228 -15.12 8.72 2.30
N LEU A 229 -13.96 9.18 2.78
CA LEU A 229 -12.69 8.45 2.76
C LEU A 229 -12.20 8.08 4.15
N LEU A 230 -12.39 8.97 5.11
CA LEU A 230 -11.97 8.79 6.49
C LEU A 230 -12.98 9.48 7.38
N GLN A 231 -13.42 8.80 8.43
CA GLN A 231 -14.28 9.36 9.48
C GLN A 231 -13.68 8.97 10.82
N LEU A 232 -13.46 9.98 11.67
CA LEU A 232 -12.94 9.80 13.02
C LEU A 232 -14.02 10.17 14.03
N SER A 233 -14.29 9.23 14.91
CA SER A 233 -15.15 9.41 16.07
C SER A 233 -14.42 9.01 17.35
N SER A 234 -15.04 9.31 18.49
CA SER A 234 -14.58 8.85 19.79
C SER A 234 -14.58 7.32 19.96
N GLU A 235 -15.21 6.55 19.07
CA GLU A 235 -15.38 5.08 19.22
C GLU A 235 -14.79 4.27 18.08
N SER A 236 -14.79 4.85 16.88
CA SER A 236 -14.37 4.19 15.66
C SER A 236 -13.63 5.14 14.72
N ALA A 237 -12.65 4.59 14.00
CA ALA A 237 -12.10 5.20 12.80
C ALA A 237 -12.55 4.36 11.60
N MET A 238 -13.32 4.95 10.70
CA MET A 238 -13.74 4.31 9.45
C MET A 238 -12.89 4.83 8.30
N VAL A 239 -12.39 3.92 7.47
CA VAL A 239 -11.47 4.24 6.39
C VAL A 239 -11.87 3.54 5.10
N SER A 240 -12.07 4.31 4.03
CA SER A 240 -12.52 3.87 2.71
C SER A 240 -11.74 4.62 1.62
N LEU A 241 -10.42 4.42 1.58
CA LEU A 241 -9.55 5.14 0.64
C LEU A 241 -9.75 4.70 -0.81
N PHE A 242 -10.04 3.43 -1.08
CA PHE A 242 -10.21 2.88 -2.43
C PHE A 242 -11.67 2.51 -2.71
N ARG A 243 -12.12 2.66 -3.97
CA ARG A 243 -13.52 2.38 -4.36
C ARG A 243 -13.85 0.89 -4.43
N GLU A 244 -12.85 0.07 -4.70
CA GLU A 244 -13.00 -1.36 -4.98
C GLU A 244 -12.78 -2.24 -3.73
N GLU A 245 -12.38 -1.63 -2.61
CA GLU A 245 -12.15 -2.30 -1.34
C GLU A 245 -13.27 -2.00 -0.34
N ALA A 246 -13.57 -2.96 0.53
CA ALA A 246 -14.51 -2.75 1.62
C ALA A 246 -13.96 -1.73 2.64
N PRO A 247 -14.79 -0.84 3.20
CA PRO A 247 -14.36 0.11 4.21
C PRO A 247 -13.86 -0.61 5.47
N LEU A 248 -12.69 -0.22 5.95
CA LEU A 248 -12.10 -0.71 7.19
C LEU A 248 -12.68 0.07 8.38
N ILE A 249 -13.32 -0.62 9.32
CA ILE A 249 -13.86 -0.04 10.55
C ILE A 249 -13.00 -0.53 11.72
N LEU A 250 -12.42 0.42 12.44
CA LEU A 250 -11.56 0.15 13.58
C LEU A 250 -12.34 0.53 14.84
N THR A 251 -12.89 -0.43 15.57
CA THR A 251 -13.69 -0.19 16.78
C THR A 251 -12.85 -0.26 18.04
N SER A 252 -13.03 0.69 18.96
CA SER A 252 -12.43 0.66 20.29
C SER A 252 -13.48 0.45 21.37
N THR A 253 -13.23 -0.45 22.33
CA THR A 253 -13.97 -0.49 23.61
C THR A 253 -13.47 0.57 24.61
N HIS A 254 -12.33 1.22 24.32
CA HIS A 254 -11.73 2.30 25.09
C HIS A 254 -11.15 3.38 24.17
N GLY A 255 -12.03 4.08 23.45
CA GLY A 255 -11.75 5.41 22.89
C GLY A 255 -10.54 5.59 21.95
N SER A 256 -10.03 4.53 21.32
CA SER A 256 -8.78 4.57 20.52
C SER A 256 -8.85 3.67 19.29
N CYS A 257 -8.77 4.25 18.09
CA CYS A 257 -8.87 3.56 16.81
C CYS A 257 -7.63 3.83 15.94
N PHE A 258 -7.09 2.81 15.27
CA PHE A 258 -5.77 2.85 14.61
C PHE A 258 -5.82 2.34 13.16
N LEU A 259 -5.43 3.16 12.18
CA LEU A 259 -5.31 2.82 10.76
C LEU A 259 -3.83 2.81 10.32
N PHE A 260 -3.41 1.82 9.51
CA PHE A 260 -2.10 1.80 8.85
C PHE A 260 -2.20 1.67 7.31
N TRP A 261 -1.60 2.63 6.61
CA TRP A 261 -1.08 2.56 5.23
C TRP A 261 0.28 3.26 5.25
N ASN A 262 1.20 3.00 4.31
CA ASN A 262 2.60 3.52 4.29
C ASN A 262 2.70 4.94 4.87
N GLY A 263 2.99 5.01 6.17
CA GLY A 263 3.02 6.27 6.90
C GLY A 263 1.71 7.05 7.07
N ILE A 264 0.65 6.45 7.63
CA ILE A 264 -0.40 7.16 8.38
C ILE A 264 -0.37 6.67 9.84
N ARG A 265 -0.21 7.61 10.78
CA ARG A 265 -0.20 7.37 12.24
C ARG A 265 -1.30 8.20 12.88
N ILE A 266 -2.14 7.58 13.70
CA ILE A 266 -3.12 8.29 14.53
C ILE A 266 -2.83 7.92 15.99
N ALA A 267 -2.57 8.94 16.82
CA ALA A 267 -2.30 8.80 18.24
C ALA A 267 -3.22 9.75 19.03
N SER A 268 -3.77 9.28 20.15
CA SER A 268 -4.51 10.10 21.11
C SER A 268 -3.63 10.31 22.35
N VAL A 269 -3.56 11.55 22.85
CA VAL A 269 -2.60 11.97 23.90
C VAL A 269 -3.11 11.66 25.32
N LYS A 270 -4.36 11.20 25.50
CA LYS A 270 -4.85 10.70 26.79
C LYS A 270 -4.70 9.18 26.87
N GLY A 271 -3.56 8.74 27.39
CA GLY A 271 -3.26 7.33 27.67
C GLY A 271 -2.49 6.67 26.53
N TYR A 272 -1.23 6.36 26.77
CA TYR A 272 -0.39 5.61 25.85
C TYR A 272 -1.02 4.24 25.54
N ALA A 273 -1.51 4.06 24.31
CA ALA A 273 -1.89 2.75 23.77
C ALA A 273 -1.22 2.57 22.40
N VAL A 274 -0.40 1.53 22.26
CA VAL A 274 0.31 1.18 21.01
C VAL A 274 0.02 -0.29 20.68
N GLY A 275 -0.55 -0.56 19.50
CA GLY A 275 -0.87 -1.91 19.02
C GLY A 275 -0.86 -2.08 17.49
N GLN A 276 -0.38 -3.27 17.07
CA GLN A 276 -0.38 -4.03 15.80
C GLN A 276 -0.25 -3.38 14.40
N THR A 277 0.66 -3.93 13.58
CA THR A 277 0.96 -3.58 12.18
C THR A 277 0.26 -4.54 11.19
N LEU A 278 -0.43 -4.00 10.18
CA LEU A 278 -1.00 -4.74 9.04
C LEU A 278 -0.47 -4.15 7.72
N HIS A 279 0.06 -4.98 6.81
CA HIS A 279 0.60 -4.55 5.51
C HIS A 279 -0.41 -4.80 4.38
N ILE A 280 -0.77 -3.73 3.65
CA ILE A 280 -1.57 -3.81 2.41
C ILE A 280 -0.70 -3.28 1.27
N TYR A 281 -0.44 -4.11 0.26
CA TYR A 281 0.39 -3.78 -0.90
C TYR A 281 -0.47 -3.17 -2.01
N CYS A 282 -0.22 -1.92 -2.38
CA CYS A 282 -0.83 -1.29 -3.56
C CYS A 282 0.26 -0.61 -4.39
N SER A 283 0.20 -0.79 -5.71
CA SER A 283 1.13 -0.26 -6.70
C SER A 283 0.86 1.20 -7.12
N SER A 284 -0.11 1.88 -6.48
CA SER A 284 -0.63 3.19 -6.93
C SER A 284 -0.75 4.21 -5.79
N CYS A 285 -0.39 5.48 -6.08
CA CYS A 285 -0.46 6.62 -5.14
C CYS A 285 -1.90 7.12 -4.92
N LEU A 286 -2.20 7.71 -3.75
CA LEU A 286 -3.44 8.46 -3.55
C LEU A 286 -3.42 9.67 -4.48
N ASN A 287 -4.44 9.80 -5.33
CA ASN A 287 -4.61 10.90 -6.26
C ASN A 287 -6.09 11.31 -6.34
N PHE A 288 -6.51 12.20 -5.46
CA PHE A 288 -7.87 12.73 -5.43
C PHE A 288 -7.91 14.13 -4.81
N SER A 289 -9.02 14.85 -5.01
CA SER A 289 -9.28 16.14 -4.36
C SER A 289 -9.93 15.91 -3.00
N GLY A 290 -9.22 16.18 -1.92
CA GLY A 290 -9.69 16.00 -0.54
C GLY A 290 -10.47 17.21 -0.01
N TRP A 291 -11.53 16.97 0.76
CA TRP A 291 -12.30 18.03 1.42
C TRP A 291 -12.60 17.64 2.88
N ILE A 292 -12.21 18.50 3.82
CA ILE A 292 -12.28 18.21 5.27
C ILE A 292 -13.47 18.92 5.89
N VAL A 293 -14.19 18.17 6.72
CA VAL A 293 -15.29 18.64 7.56
C VAL A 293 -14.99 18.27 9.01
N LEU A 294 -15.07 19.26 9.90
CA LEU A 294 -14.93 19.14 11.34
C LEU A 294 -16.31 19.15 12.00
N GLY A 295 -16.49 18.34 13.03
CA GLY A 295 -17.79 18.13 13.68
C GLY A 295 -18.69 17.18 12.88
N HIS A 296 -19.97 17.55 12.73
CA HIS A 296 -20.98 16.70 12.12
C HIS A 296 -20.71 16.46 10.62
N PRO A 297 -20.80 15.21 10.11
CA PRO A 297 -20.60 14.91 8.69
C PRO A 297 -21.73 15.49 7.82
N VAL A 298 -21.44 15.77 6.55
CA VAL A 298 -22.40 16.38 5.60
C VAL A 298 -23.45 15.38 5.09
N ASP A 299 -23.22 14.08 5.24
CA ASP A 299 -24.10 13.03 4.72
C ASP A 299 -25.38 12.88 5.56
N ARG A 300 -26.54 13.16 4.93
CA ARG A 300 -27.87 13.18 5.59
C ARG A 300 -28.34 11.80 6.05
N PHE A 301 -27.71 10.72 5.59
CA PHE A 301 -28.15 9.34 5.86
C PHE A 301 -27.45 8.68 7.04
N GLN A 302 -26.37 9.27 7.58
CA GLN A 302 -25.67 8.73 8.75
C GLN A 302 -26.16 9.38 10.05
N LYS A 303 -26.81 8.60 10.92
CA LYS A 303 -27.14 9.04 12.29
C LYS A 303 -25.89 9.08 13.17
N SER A 304 -25.09 10.14 13.07
CA SER A 304 -23.99 10.40 14.02
C SER A 304 -24.43 11.37 15.13
N LYS A 305 -23.99 11.13 16.36
CA LYS A 305 -24.18 12.07 17.48
C LYS A 305 -23.38 13.36 17.24
N ASN A 306 -23.95 14.49 17.68
CA ASN A 306 -23.33 15.81 17.57
C ASN A 306 -22.07 15.89 18.43
N PHE A 307 -20.98 16.43 17.88
CA PHE A 307 -19.76 16.71 18.61
C PHE A 307 -19.93 18.01 19.41
N VAL A 308 -19.62 17.94 20.71
CA VAL A 308 -19.68 19.07 21.63
C VAL A 308 -18.34 19.16 22.34
N GLY A 309 -17.62 20.25 22.10
CA GLY A 309 -16.23 20.35 22.49
C GLY A 309 -15.41 21.27 21.61
N SER A 310 -14.10 21.25 21.80
CA SER A 310 -13.15 22.15 21.14
C SER A 310 -12.22 21.34 20.24
N LEU A 311 -12.00 21.85 19.02
CA LEU A 311 -10.98 21.36 18.09
C LEU A 311 -9.92 22.42 17.89
N SER A 312 -8.65 21.99 17.88
CA SER A 312 -7.48 22.86 17.70
C SER A 312 -6.45 22.20 16.80
N ARG A 313 -5.69 23.01 16.05
CA ARG A 313 -4.47 22.60 15.33
C ARG A 313 -4.65 21.45 14.33
N VAL A 314 -5.79 21.38 13.64
CA VAL A 314 -6.01 20.38 12.57
C VAL A 314 -5.09 20.66 11.38
N SER A 315 -4.20 19.72 11.07
CA SER A 315 -3.21 19.83 9.99
C SER A 315 -3.02 18.50 9.24
N VAL A 316 -2.64 18.58 7.96
CA VAL A 316 -2.48 17.41 7.07
C VAL A 316 -1.19 17.50 6.26
N TRP A 317 -0.41 16.41 6.21
CA TRP A 317 0.85 16.29 5.47
C TRP A 317 0.81 15.16 4.43
N ASN A 318 1.51 15.31 3.30
CA ASN A 318 1.66 14.29 2.26
C ASN A 318 2.84 13.31 2.49
N ARG A 319 3.28 13.19 3.73
CA ARG A 319 4.40 12.35 4.16
C ARG A 319 4.14 11.77 5.54
N LEU A 320 4.91 10.76 5.92
CA LEU A 320 4.98 10.32 7.31
C LEU A 320 5.75 11.31 8.19
N LEU A 321 5.18 11.64 9.36
CA LEU A 321 5.93 12.32 10.43
C LEU A 321 6.67 11.31 11.32
N SER A 322 7.91 11.64 11.70
CA SER A 322 8.76 10.83 12.59
C SER A 322 8.16 10.71 13.99
N PHE A 323 8.08 9.49 14.52
CA PHE A 323 7.50 9.21 15.84
C PHE A 323 8.34 9.79 16.97
N GLN A 324 9.66 9.76 16.80
CA GLN A 324 10.64 10.11 17.83
C GLN A 324 10.88 11.61 17.92
N THR A 325 10.81 12.33 16.79
CA THR A 325 11.27 13.73 16.72
C THR A 325 10.17 14.72 16.36
N GLU A 326 9.16 14.33 15.58
CA GLU A 326 8.14 15.24 15.07
C GLU A 326 6.80 15.05 15.78
N ILE A 327 6.33 13.80 15.89
CA ILE A 327 5.08 13.46 16.61
C ILE A 327 5.23 13.73 18.10
N ALA A 328 6.39 13.40 18.69
CA ALA A 328 6.68 13.69 20.09
C ALA A 328 6.53 15.19 20.41
N LYS A 329 7.05 16.07 19.54
CA LYS A 329 6.91 17.53 19.68
C LYS A 329 5.46 18.01 19.56
N LEU A 330 4.73 17.44 18.60
CA LEU A 330 3.30 17.73 18.40
C LEU A 330 2.44 17.30 19.59
N ALA A 331 2.83 16.23 20.29
CA ALA A 331 2.12 15.70 21.45
C ALA A 331 2.54 16.37 22.77
N GLU A 332 3.79 16.83 22.88
CA GLU A 332 4.33 17.49 24.06
C GLU A 332 3.69 18.87 24.29
N SER A 333 3.43 19.62 23.21
CA SER A 333 2.82 20.94 23.30
C SER A 333 1.84 21.19 22.16
N CYS A 334 0.62 21.61 22.53
CA CYS A 334 -0.34 22.09 21.54
C CYS A 334 0.05 23.45 20.92
N VAL A 335 0.97 24.19 21.55
CA VAL A 335 1.35 25.55 21.14
C VAL A 335 2.49 25.54 20.10
N GLY A 336 3.29 24.46 20.02
CA GLY A 336 4.53 24.39 19.23
C GLY A 336 4.45 23.67 17.87
N ALA A 337 3.25 23.45 17.33
CA ALA A 337 3.06 22.59 16.15
C ALA A 337 3.45 23.22 14.79
N ASP A 338 3.72 24.52 14.74
CA ASP A 338 3.77 25.30 13.49
C ASP A 338 5.13 25.21 12.74
N ASP A 339 6.14 24.54 13.31
CA ASP A 339 7.48 24.43 12.71
C ASP A 339 7.59 23.35 11.59
N LEU A 340 6.57 22.50 11.43
CA LEU A 340 6.60 21.36 10.51
C LEU A 340 6.00 21.68 9.13
N THR A 341 6.69 22.51 8.35
CA THR A 341 6.20 22.97 7.03
C THR A 341 6.46 21.99 5.89
N THR A 342 7.46 21.10 6.02
CA THR A 342 7.82 20.14 4.97
C THR A 342 6.67 19.17 4.69
N GLY A 343 6.15 19.19 3.46
CA GLY A 343 5.07 18.30 3.03
C GLY A 343 3.68 18.66 3.59
N LEU A 344 3.51 19.84 4.19
CA LEU A 344 2.21 20.29 4.71
C LEU A 344 1.27 20.63 3.54
N LEU A 345 0.06 20.06 3.57
CA LEU A 345 -0.99 20.28 2.57
C LEU A 345 -2.10 21.19 3.09
N VAL A 346 -2.52 20.98 4.34
CA VAL A 346 -3.58 21.76 5.00
C VAL A 346 -3.08 22.20 6.35
N ALA A 347 -3.14 23.49 6.63
CA ALA A 347 -2.83 24.08 7.93
C ALA A 347 -4.13 24.33 8.75
N TRP A 348 -3.99 24.70 10.03
CA TRP A 348 -5.09 25.07 10.94
C TRP A 348 -5.74 26.42 10.59
N ILE A 349 -6.19 26.56 9.34
CA ILE A 349 -6.84 27.74 8.76
C ILE A 349 -7.79 27.29 7.63
N GLY A 350 -8.66 28.18 7.17
CA GLY A 350 -9.48 27.92 5.98
C GLY A 350 -10.83 27.24 6.24
N TYR A 351 -11.18 26.99 7.51
CA TYR A 351 -12.45 26.40 7.93
C TYR A 351 -13.58 27.44 8.01
N PHE A 352 -13.89 28.09 6.89
CA PHE A 352 -14.85 29.21 6.84
C PHE A 352 -16.31 28.77 6.61
N ARG A 353 -16.53 27.54 6.11
CA ARG A 353 -17.89 26.99 5.93
C ARG A 353 -18.41 26.47 7.26
N VAL A 354 -18.96 27.36 8.06
CA VAL A 354 -19.50 27.07 9.39
C VAL A 354 -21.03 26.96 9.31
N VAL A 355 -21.57 25.84 9.80
CA VAL A 355 -23.01 25.56 9.88
C VAL A 355 -23.31 25.13 11.32
N GLY A 356 -24.34 25.72 11.93
CA GLY A 356 -24.72 25.45 13.32
C GLY A 356 -23.95 26.26 14.36
N ASP A 357 -24.05 25.86 15.63
CA ASP A 357 -23.56 26.63 16.77
C ASP A 357 -22.06 26.38 17.04
N ILE A 358 -21.22 27.17 16.36
CA ILE A 358 -19.75 27.10 16.44
C ILE A 358 -19.18 28.49 16.70
N GLU A 359 -18.27 28.59 17.66
CA GLU A 359 -17.56 29.81 17.99
C GLU A 359 -16.06 29.65 17.77
N SER A 360 -15.40 30.69 17.25
CA SER A 360 -13.95 30.77 17.23
C SER A 360 -13.46 31.46 18.51
N VAL A 361 -12.73 30.74 19.35
CA VAL A 361 -12.27 31.23 20.67
C VAL A 361 -10.83 31.71 20.55
N PHE A 362 -10.59 32.99 20.88
CA PHE A 362 -9.26 33.63 20.86
C PHE A 362 -8.91 34.19 22.25
N PRO A 363 -7.65 34.07 22.72
CA PRO A 363 -6.58 33.23 22.17
C PRO A 363 -6.92 31.74 22.32
N SER A 364 -6.17 30.87 21.63
CA SER A 364 -6.34 29.42 21.75
C SER A 364 -6.17 29.00 23.21
N GLN A 365 -7.11 28.22 23.72
CA GLN A 365 -7.03 27.60 25.04
C GLN A 365 -6.22 26.31 25.00
N CYS A 366 -5.70 25.92 23.84
CA CYS A 366 -4.96 24.69 23.68
C CYS A 366 -3.64 24.73 24.47
N GLY A 367 -3.46 23.77 25.39
CA GLY A 367 -2.32 23.74 26.31
C GLY A 367 -2.49 24.57 27.59
N SER A 368 -3.56 25.36 27.73
CA SER A 368 -3.84 26.09 28.99
C SER A 368 -4.34 25.13 30.08
N LYS A 369 -3.70 25.15 31.27
CA LYS A 369 -4.29 24.55 32.48
C LYS A 369 -5.46 25.43 32.90
N ALA A 370 -6.61 24.83 33.23
CA ALA A 370 -7.79 25.56 33.69
C ALA A 370 -7.43 26.46 34.88
N SER A 371 -7.26 27.76 34.61
CA SER A 371 -6.95 28.78 35.60
C SER A 371 -8.26 29.44 36.00
N CYS A 372 -8.61 29.33 37.29
CA CYS A 372 -9.75 29.99 37.89
C CYS A 372 -9.63 31.50 37.66
N THR A 373 -10.58 32.08 36.93
CA THR A 373 -10.67 33.53 36.73
C THR A 373 -12.02 34.02 37.23
N VAL A 374 -12.02 34.63 38.42
CA VAL A 374 -13.05 35.58 38.81
C VAL A 374 -12.33 36.80 39.36
N ARG A 375 -12.60 37.96 38.75
CA ARG A 375 -12.16 39.28 39.22
C ARG A 375 -12.99 39.67 40.44
N ASP A 376 -12.33 40.36 41.36
CA ASP A 376 -12.91 41.06 42.52
C ASP A 376 -13.28 40.20 43.74
N GLN A 377 -12.26 39.67 44.45
CA GLN A 377 -12.13 39.70 45.93
C GLN A 377 -10.81 39.05 46.40
N PRO A 378 -10.30 39.37 47.60
CA PRO A 378 -9.02 38.86 48.08
C PRO A 378 -9.07 37.36 48.39
N THR A 379 -7.91 36.76 48.21
CA THR A 379 -7.56 35.33 48.24
C THR A 379 -7.84 34.63 49.56
N GLU A 380 -9.08 34.17 49.81
CA GLU A 380 -9.35 33.25 50.93
C GLU A 380 -10.59 32.35 50.82
N ILE A 381 -11.05 31.98 49.60
CA ILE A 381 -12.10 30.95 49.43
C ILE A 381 -11.81 30.07 48.20
N CYS A 382 -10.66 29.40 48.21
CA CYS A 382 -10.39 28.23 47.35
C CYS A 382 -9.76 27.07 48.14
N GLU A 383 -10.03 27.01 49.45
CA GLU A 383 -9.82 25.83 50.27
C GLU A 383 -11.11 25.52 51.02
N GLY A 384 -11.77 24.44 50.63
CA GLY A 384 -13.04 24.03 51.23
C GLY A 384 -13.57 22.69 50.72
N ASN A 385 -12.66 21.72 50.58
CA ASN A 385 -12.87 20.26 50.79
C ASN A 385 -11.72 19.49 50.15
N ALA A 386 -10.55 19.56 50.77
CA ALA A 386 -9.54 18.54 50.61
C ALA A 386 -9.94 17.35 51.51
N MET A 387 -10.52 16.30 50.90
CA MET A 387 -10.28 14.93 51.33
C MET A 387 -10.22 14.00 50.11
N ALA A 388 -9.03 13.44 49.89
CA ALA A 388 -8.71 12.23 49.13
C ALA A 388 -8.87 12.23 47.59
N ARG A 389 -8.17 13.13 46.88
CA ARG A 389 -7.69 12.79 45.53
C ARG A 389 -6.19 12.60 45.56
N ASP A 390 -5.80 11.34 45.38
CA ASP A 390 -4.42 11.00 45.12
C ASP A 390 -3.93 11.71 43.87
N ARG A 391 -2.85 12.48 44.03
CA ARG A 391 -2.14 13.14 42.92
C ARG A 391 -0.86 12.40 42.55
N LEU A 392 -0.53 11.33 43.27
CA LEU A 392 0.63 10.50 43.01
C LEU A 392 0.23 9.44 41.99
N THR A 393 0.98 9.36 40.91
CA THR A 393 0.86 8.28 39.93
C THR A 393 1.55 7.03 40.50
N PRO A 394 1.10 5.81 40.17
CA PRO A 394 1.80 4.60 40.61
C PRO A 394 3.28 4.61 40.23
N GLU A 395 4.13 4.04 41.07
CA GLU A 395 5.56 3.92 40.83
C GLU A 395 5.88 2.57 40.17
N VAL A 396 6.76 2.60 39.18
CA VAL A 396 7.27 1.39 38.51
C VAL A 396 8.47 0.87 39.31
N LEU A 397 8.25 -0.14 40.16
CA LEU A 397 9.32 -0.73 40.99
C LEU A 397 10.25 -1.64 40.20
N SER A 398 9.71 -2.37 39.22
CA SER A 398 10.49 -3.27 38.38
C SER A 398 9.91 -3.30 36.98
N CYS A 399 10.78 -3.16 35.98
CA CYS A 399 10.43 -3.21 34.56
C CYS A 399 11.49 -4.01 33.82
N SER A 400 11.07 -4.93 32.95
CA SER A 400 11.99 -5.69 32.11
C SER A 400 12.73 -4.74 31.14
N SER A 401 13.99 -5.02 30.85
CA SER A 401 14.73 -4.34 29.79
C SER A 401 14.43 -4.93 28.41
N ASP A 402 14.88 -4.26 27.35
CA ASP A 402 14.76 -4.79 25.98
C ASP A 402 15.38 -6.20 25.87
N ILE A 403 14.64 -7.12 25.27
CA ILE A 403 14.95 -8.55 25.14
C ILE A 403 15.33 -8.86 23.71
N PHE A 404 16.46 -9.54 23.54
CA PHE A 404 16.99 -9.92 22.23
C PHE A 404 17.08 -11.44 22.14
N VAL A 405 16.40 -12.01 21.14
CA VAL A 405 16.27 -13.44 20.94
C VAL A 405 16.69 -13.81 19.53
N GLU A 406 17.65 -14.73 19.44
CA GLU A 406 18.08 -15.30 18.18
C GLU A 406 17.30 -16.58 17.87
N THR A 407 16.94 -16.76 16.61
CA THR A 407 16.25 -17.96 16.17
C THR A 407 16.64 -18.37 14.74
N PRO A 408 17.15 -19.59 14.54
CA PRO A 408 17.33 -20.14 13.19
C PRO A 408 15.98 -20.47 12.52
N THR A 409 14.91 -20.57 13.31
CA THR A 409 13.53 -20.81 12.87
C THR A 409 12.75 -19.49 12.69
N LYS A 410 11.70 -19.48 11.85
CA LYS A 410 10.92 -18.26 11.49
C LYS A 410 10.21 -17.55 12.66
N SER A 411 10.09 -18.21 13.82
CA SER A 411 9.52 -17.67 15.06
C SER A 411 10.15 -18.29 16.29
N LYS A 412 10.06 -17.60 17.43
CA LYS A 412 10.55 -18.06 18.73
C LYS A 412 9.65 -17.58 19.87
N THR A 413 9.38 -18.46 20.81
CA THR A 413 8.69 -18.13 22.06
C THR A 413 9.60 -17.33 22.99
N VAL A 414 9.12 -16.18 23.46
CA VAL A 414 9.88 -15.26 24.32
C VAL A 414 9.19 -15.11 25.66
N PHE A 415 9.96 -15.19 26.74
CA PHE A 415 9.51 -15.05 28.12
C PHE A 415 10.18 -13.83 28.78
N TRP A 416 9.47 -13.16 29.68
CA TRP A 416 9.99 -12.04 30.47
C TRP A 416 9.35 -11.99 31.85
N THR A 417 9.99 -11.29 32.78
CA THR A 417 9.44 -11.01 34.10
C THR A 417 8.42 -9.88 34.00
N GLU A 418 7.20 -10.12 34.49
CA GLU A 418 6.17 -9.08 34.49
C GLU A 418 6.58 -7.92 35.41
N PRO A 419 6.29 -6.67 35.01
CA PRO A 419 6.64 -5.50 35.80
C PRO A 419 5.82 -5.43 37.09
N VAL A 420 6.46 -4.90 38.13
CA VAL A 420 5.84 -4.68 39.45
C VAL A 420 5.63 -3.19 39.63
N PHE A 421 4.40 -2.83 39.99
CA PHE A 421 3.99 -1.47 40.26
C PHE A 421 3.61 -1.36 41.74
N SER A 422 3.84 -0.20 42.35
CA SER A 422 3.43 0.09 43.72
C SER A 422 2.78 1.47 43.79
N ASP A 423 1.77 1.60 44.64
CA ASP A 423 1.11 2.86 44.88
C ASP A 423 0.59 2.92 46.33
N ALA A 424 0.52 4.13 46.91
CA ALA A 424 0.09 4.32 48.29
C ALA A 424 -1.39 3.96 48.51
N ASN A 425 -2.22 4.03 47.45
CA ASN A 425 -3.67 3.80 47.50
C ASN A 425 -4.13 2.52 46.78
N ASN A 426 -3.20 1.58 46.58
CA ASN A 426 -3.36 0.31 45.86
C ASN A 426 -3.62 0.43 44.36
N ILE A 427 -3.09 -0.55 43.62
CA ILE A 427 -3.26 -0.68 42.17
C ILE A 427 -4.49 -1.53 41.90
N VAL A 428 -5.42 -0.98 41.12
CA VAL A 428 -6.71 -1.62 40.81
C VAL A 428 -6.60 -2.59 39.65
N ARG A 429 -5.84 -2.23 38.61
CA ARG A 429 -5.70 -3.08 37.41
C ARG A 429 -4.41 -2.79 36.66
N VAL A 430 -3.87 -3.81 36.01
CA VAL A 430 -2.73 -3.72 35.10
C VAL A 430 -3.13 -4.31 33.75
N GLU A 431 -3.07 -3.52 32.70
CA GLU A 431 -3.36 -3.92 31.32
C GLU A 431 -2.05 -4.17 30.56
N ARG A 432 -2.06 -5.12 29.61
CA ARG A 432 -0.88 -5.49 28.80
C ARG A 432 -1.25 -5.82 27.35
N ASN A 433 -0.31 -5.60 26.43
CA ASN A 433 -0.49 -5.87 25.00
C ASN A 433 0.03 -7.24 24.53
N PHE A 434 0.94 -7.87 25.28
CA PHE A 434 1.47 -9.22 25.04
C PHE A 434 1.67 -9.95 26.37
N GLU A 435 1.57 -11.28 26.37
CA GLU A 435 1.77 -12.12 27.57
C GLU A 435 3.13 -12.83 27.54
N PRO A 436 3.80 -13.02 28.69
CA PRO A 436 5.02 -13.83 28.76
C PRO A 436 4.79 -15.23 28.19
N GLY A 437 5.64 -15.67 27.26
CA GLY A 437 5.46 -16.94 26.54
C GLY A 437 4.74 -16.80 25.20
N THR A 438 4.55 -15.58 24.71
CA THR A 438 4.11 -15.32 23.33
C THR A 438 5.19 -15.75 22.31
N SER A 439 4.76 -16.35 21.19
CA SER A 439 5.65 -16.67 20.06
C SER A 439 5.71 -15.50 19.08
N PHE A 440 6.91 -14.96 18.88
CA PHE A 440 7.18 -13.83 18.01
C PHE A 440 7.89 -14.32 16.74
N ALA A 441 7.46 -13.83 15.58
CA ALA A 441 8.18 -14.04 14.32
C ALA A 441 9.44 -13.16 14.27
N LEU A 442 10.27 -13.29 13.24
CA LEU A 442 11.39 -12.36 13.04
C LEU A 442 10.86 -10.92 12.95
N GLY A 443 11.43 -10.00 13.74
CA GLY A 443 10.99 -8.62 13.84
C GLY A 443 11.22 -8.00 15.22
N THR A 444 10.82 -6.74 15.37
CA THR A 444 10.87 -6.01 16.65
C THR A 444 9.46 -5.74 17.13
N TYR A 445 9.18 -6.05 18.39
CA TYR A 445 7.87 -5.92 19.03
C TYR A 445 8.00 -5.09 20.30
N THR A 446 7.05 -4.22 20.61
CA THR A 446 7.05 -3.45 21.86
C THR A 446 6.06 -4.05 22.83
N VAL A 447 6.51 -4.46 24.01
CA VAL A 447 5.69 -4.93 25.12
C VAL A 447 5.43 -3.76 26.04
N ILE A 448 4.17 -3.56 26.43
CA ILE A 448 3.70 -2.42 27.23
C ILE A 448 2.77 -2.95 28.32
N TYR A 449 3.00 -2.46 29.54
CA TYR A 449 2.15 -2.65 30.70
C TYR A 449 1.70 -1.28 31.21
N VAL A 450 0.41 -1.16 31.54
CA VAL A 450 -0.19 0.05 32.09
C VAL A 450 -0.91 -0.29 33.39
N ALA A 451 -0.43 0.28 34.50
CA ALA A 451 -1.08 0.14 35.81
C ALA A 451 -1.99 1.34 36.08
N TYR A 452 -3.14 1.06 36.70
CA TYR A 452 -4.14 2.05 37.11
C TYR A 452 -4.34 1.98 38.63
N ASP A 453 -4.30 3.13 39.30
CA ASP A 453 -4.73 3.24 40.70
C ASP A 453 -6.26 3.32 40.84
N ASP A 454 -6.74 3.46 42.08
CA ASP A 454 -8.15 3.60 42.41
C ASP A 454 -8.76 4.97 42.06
N LYS A 455 -7.93 5.97 41.71
CA LYS A 455 -8.33 7.33 41.32
C LYS A 455 -8.19 7.61 39.82
N GLY A 456 -7.68 6.66 39.05
CA GLY A 456 -7.49 6.73 37.60
C GLY A 456 -6.14 7.30 37.14
N ASN A 457 -5.15 7.47 38.02
CA ASN A 457 -3.78 7.79 37.61
C ASN A 457 -3.10 6.54 37.02
N THR A 458 -2.14 6.75 36.12
CA THR A 458 -1.52 5.68 35.34
C THR A 458 -0.01 5.68 35.41
N ALA A 459 0.59 4.50 35.46
CA ALA A 459 2.02 4.28 35.29
C ALA A 459 2.28 3.29 34.16
N VAL A 460 3.31 3.53 33.37
CA VAL A 460 3.62 2.73 32.17
C VAL A 460 5.03 2.14 32.28
N CYS A 461 5.13 0.83 32.04
CA CYS A 461 6.40 0.14 31.78
C CYS A 461 6.38 -0.39 30.35
N SER A 462 7.41 -0.09 29.57
CA SER A 462 7.52 -0.57 28.19
C SER A 462 8.94 -0.99 27.86
N PHE A 463 9.09 -2.10 27.13
CA PHE A 463 10.36 -2.63 26.62
C PHE A 463 10.15 -3.34 25.29
N ARG A 464 11.21 -3.58 24.54
CA ARG A 464 11.16 -4.18 23.20
C ARG A 464 11.63 -5.62 23.21
N VAL A 465 11.00 -6.46 22.40
CA VAL A 465 11.42 -7.83 22.09
C VAL A 465 11.88 -7.85 20.63
N HIS A 466 13.17 -8.10 20.43
CA HIS A 466 13.79 -8.21 19.12
C HIS A 466 14.04 -9.68 18.81
N VAL A 467 13.40 -10.19 17.75
CA VAL A 467 13.58 -11.57 17.28
C VAL A 467 14.33 -11.52 15.96
N LEU A 468 15.60 -11.91 16.01
CA LEU A 468 16.53 -11.78 14.88
C LEU A 468 17.03 -13.17 14.46
N ARG A 469 17.43 -13.29 13.19
CA ARG A 469 17.97 -14.55 12.66
C ARG A 469 19.38 -14.80 13.19
N THR A 470 20.17 -13.73 13.23
CA THR A 470 21.49 -13.64 13.85
C THR A 470 21.68 -12.20 14.35
N PHE A 471 22.26 -12.03 15.53
CA PHE A 471 22.52 -10.71 16.11
C PHE A 471 23.80 -10.12 15.48
N CYS A 472 23.67 -9.01 14.75
CA CYS A 472 24.75 -8.34 14.03
C CYS A 472 25.57 -9.27 13.13
N PRO A 473 25.16 -9.48 11.85
CA PRO A 473 25.96 -10.25 10.90
C PRO A 473 27.38 -9.68 10.84
N THR A 474 28.39 -10.54 10.74
CA THR A 474 29.78 -10.11 10.61
C THR A 474 29.93 -9.25 9.36
N VAL A 475 30.54 -8.07 9.50
CA VAL A 475 30.89 -7.24 8.34
C VAL A 475 31.87 -8.04 7.48
N PRO A 476 31.57 -8.32 6.20
CA PRO A 476 32.54 -8.95 5.33
C PRO A 476 33.71 -8.01 5.11
N ASP A 477 34.93 -8.55 5.08
CA ASP A 477 36.11 -7.76 4.80
C ASP A 477 36.02 -7.14 3.39
N PRO A 478 36.36 -5.85 3.22
CA PRO A 478 36.49 -5.24 1.90
C PRO A 478 37.48 -6.04 1.06
N ILE A 479 37.27 -6.15 -0.25
CA ILE A 479 38.27 -6.72 -1.16
C ILE A 479 39.51 -5.80 -1.10
N HIS A 480 40.68 -6.34 -0.72
CA HIS A 480 41.92 -5.60 -0.38
C HIS A 480 41.78 -4.65 0.82
N GLY A 481 40.99 -5.05 1.82
CA GLY A 481 40.83 -4.35 3.08
C GLY A 481 40.54 -5.30 4.23
N SER A 482 40.40 -4.74 5.42
CA SER A 482 40.05 -5.47 6.65
C SER A 482 38.97 -4.72 7.41
N SER A 483 38.07 -5.46 8.05
CA SER A 483 37.11 -4.95 9.02
C SER A 483 37.59 -5.27 10.44
N ILE A 484 37.77 -4.23 11.25
CA ILE A 484 38.19 -4.35 12.64
C ILE A 484 36.97 -4.07 13.50
N CYS A 485 36.45 -5.10 14.15
CA CYS A 485 35.23 -5.04 14.93
C CYS A 485 35.50 -5.14 16.43
N SER A 486 34.86 -4.29 17.23
CA SER A 486 34.81 -4.34 18.68
C SER A 486 33.38 -4.59 19.16
N THR A 487 33.22 -5.39 20.21
CA THR A 487 31.93 -5.65 20.85
C THR A 487 31.71 -4.70 22.02
N TRP A 488 30.48 -4.23 22.21
CA TRP A 488 30.12 -3.32 23.30
C TRP A 488 28.67 -3.52 23.78
N GLY A 489 28.32 -2.93 24.93
CA GLY A 489 26.97 -2.97 25.52
C GLY A 489 26.65 -4.20 26.39
N PRO A 490 25.41 -4.29 26.92
CA PRO A 490 25.00 -5.36 27.83
C PRO A 490 25.11 -6.74 27.16
N GLY A 491 25.86 -7.65 27.79
CA GLY A 491 26.10 -8.99 27.25
C GLY A 491 26.99 -9.05 26.01
N LEU A 492 27.77 -8.00 25.70
CA LEU A 492 28.72 -7.92 24.58
C LEU A 492 28.08 -8.16 23.19
N ARG A 493 26.79 -7.81 23.05
CA ARG A 493 26.02 -8.17 21.87
C ARG A 493 26.20 -7.18 20.72
N PHE A 494 26.33 -5.88 20.99
CA PHE A 494 26.47 -4.86 19.94
C PHE A 494 27.88 -4.88 19.36
N LYS A 495 28.00 -4.49 18.09
CA LYS A 495 29.29 -4.45 17.39
C LYS A 495 29.54 -3.07 16.80
N SER A 496 30.79 -2.64 16.82
CA SER A 496 31.28 -1.47 16.10
C SER A 496 32.42 -1.91 15.22
N CYS A 497 32.32 -1.72 13.90
CA CYS A 497 33.33 -2.12 12.94
C CYS A 497 33.92 -0.90 12.25
N THR A 498 35.25 -0.81 12.22
CA THR A 498 35.96 0.11 11.35
C THR A 498 36.50 -0.66 10.16
N VAL A 499 36.14 -0.23 8.96
CA VAL A 499 36.69 -0.80 7.72
C VAL A 499 37.92 0.00 7.31
N ARG A 500 38.98 -0.70 6.92
CA ARG A 500 40.22 -0.09 6.44
C ARG A 500 40.67 -0.80 5.17
N CYS A 501 41.24 -0.04 4.26
CA CYS A 501 41.95 -0.63 3.13
C CYS A 501 43.35 -1.05 3.55
N GLU A 502 43.88 -2.08 2.91
CA GLU A 502 45.28 -2.47 3.04
C GLU A 502 46.20 -1.31 2.59
N PRO A 503 47.45 -1.24 3.07
CA PRO A 503 48.40 -0.26 2.60
C PRO A 503 48.49 -0.26 1.07
N GLY A 504 48.35 0.92 0.48
CA GLY A 504 48.29 1.04 -0.97
C GLY A 504 46.92 0.77 -1.57
N PHE A 505 45.82 0.73 -0.80
CA PHE A 505 44.42 0.79 -1.28
C PHE A 505 43.60 1.90 -0.57
N ALA A 506 42.53 2.41 -1.19
CA ALA A 506 41.61 3.44 -0.71
C ALA A 506 40.22 3.24 -1.34
N PHE A 507 39.16 3.66 -0.64
CA PHE A 507 37.80 3.52 -1.13
C PHE A 507 37.55 4.45 -2.34
N SER A 508 36.94 3.91 -3.40
CA SER A 508 36.52 4.67 -4.59
C SER A 508 35.33 5.60 -4.34
N THR A 509 34.65 5.42 -3.21
CA THR A 509 33.57 6.26 -2.70
C THR A 509 33.87 6.66 -1.25
N PRO A 510 33.44 7.85 -0.78
CA PRO A 510 33.59 8.22 0.63
C PRO A 510 32.81 7.24 1.52
N VAL A 511 33.48 6.64 2.49
CA VAL A 511 32.87 5.73 3.47
C VAL A 511 32.83 6.35 4.87
N PRO A 512 31.85 5.96 5.71
CA PRO A 512 31.82 6.30 7.13
C PRO A 512 33.07 5.83 7.87
N SER A 513 33.49 6.58 8.89
CA SER A 513 34.66 6.27 9.71
C SER A 513 34.49 5.02 10.59
N PHE A 514 33.26 4.69 10.98
CA PHE A 514 32.91 3.45 11.67
C PHE A 514 31.45 3.09 11.40
N TYR A 515 31.17 1.79 11.46
CA TYR A 515 29.85 1.19 11.35
C TYR A 515 29.42 0.68 12.73
N THR A 516 28.18 0.91 13.11
CA THR A 516 27.64 0.38 14.37
C THR A 516 26.46 -0.52 14.11
N CYS A 517 26.43 -1.68 14.75
CA CYS A 517 25.26 -2.54 14.81
C CYS A 517 24.69 -2.49 16.22
N GLY A 518 23.51 -1.90 16.32
CA GLY A 518 22.83 -1.59 17.57
C GLY A 518 21.80 -2.65 17.98
N PRO A 519 20.87 -2.27 18.87
CA PRO A 519 19.77 -3.12 19.33
C PRO A 519 18.82 -3.60 18.23
N ASP A 520 18.71 -2.83 17.15
CA ASP A 520 17.97 -3.11 15.94
C ASP A 520 18.57 -4.24 15.10
N GLY A 521 19.81 -4.65 15.36
CA GLY A 521 20.48 -5.74 14.64
C GLY A 521 20.92 -5.37 13.21
N GLU A 522 20.76 -4.10 12.83
CA GLU A 522 21.13 -3.56 11.53
C GLU A 522 22.41 -2.70 11.62
N TRP A 523 23.22 -2.73 10.57
CA TRP A 523 24.40 -1.89 10.47
C TRP A 523 24.02 -0.46 10.08
N MET A 524 24.51 0.50 10.85
CA MET A 524 24.37 1.94 10.62
C MET A 524 25.73 2.54 10.24
N PRO A 525 25.78 3.39 9.20
CA PRO A 525 24.69 3.75 8.29
C PRO A 525 24.30 2.58 7.35
N HIS A 526 23.04 2.53 6.92
CA HIS A 526 22.45 1.44 6.10
C HIS A 526 23.03 1.27 4.69
N THR A 527 24.15 1.91 4.37
CA THR A 527 24.89 1.68 3.14
C THR A 527 25.35 0.22 3.12
N ARG A 528 24.88 -0.56 2.14
CA ARG A 528 25.35 -1.94 1.94
C ARG A 528 26.88 -1.95 1.91
N ILE A 529 27.49 -2.78 2.75
CA ILE A 529 28.94 -2.89 2.88
C ILE A 529 29.47 -3.78 1.75
N VAL A 530 29.30 -3.35 0.50
CA VAL A 530 30.11 -3.84 -0.62
C VAL A 530 31.14 -2.76 -0.87
N LEU A 531 32.16 -2.75 -0.02
CA LEU A 531 33.23 -1.78 -0.11
C LEU A 531 34.39 -2.43 -0.84
N VAL A 532 34.76 -1.88 -1.99
CA VAL A 532 35.95 -2.32 -2.72
C VAL A 532 37.03 -1.28 -2.51
N CYS A 533 38.12 -1.71 -1.88
CA CYS A 533 39.31 -0.90 -1.76
C CYS A 533 40.01 -0.91 -3.13
N SER A 534 40.16 0.28 -3.72
CA SER A 534 40.88 0.51 -4.98
C SER A 534 42.31 0.90 -4.67
N PHE A 535 43.30 0.39 -5.39
CA PHE A 535 44.72 0.65 -5.07
C PHE A 535 45.03 2.17 -4.98
N SER A 536 45.56 2.64 -3.85
CA SER A 536 45.95 4.00 -3.43
C SER A 536 47.46 4.25 -3.37
N GLY A 537 48.31 3.26 -3.68
CA GLY A 537 49.73 3.46 -3.99
C GLY A 537 50.64 4.01 -2.88
N ALA A 538 50.23 4.06 -1.63
CA ALA A 538 51.06 4.55 -0.53
C ALA A 538 51.92 3.43 0.11
N THR A 539 52.92 2.92 -0.62
CA THR A 539 54.27 2.47 -0.17
C THR A 539 54.89 1.45 -1.14
N PRO A 540 56.23 1.47 -1.35
CA PRO A 540 56.89 0.51 -2.24
C PRO A 540 57.16 -0.80 -1.51
N GLN A 541 56.59 -1.91 -1.98
CA GLN A 541 57.12 -3.25 -1.70
C GLN A 541 57.74 -3.86 -2.97
N PRO A 542 58.92 -4.50 -2.87
CA PRO A 542 59.52 -5.23 -3.97
C PRO A 542 58.97 -6.66 -4.02
N SER A 543 58.79 -7.17 -5.25
CA SER A 543 58.32 -8.52 -5.63
C SER A 543 56.82 -8.76 -5.45
N SER A 544 56.03 -9.26 -6.40
CA SER A 544 56.29 -9.91 -7.69
C SER A 544 55.07 -9.76 -8.61
N THR A 545 55.32 -9.52 -9.90
CA THR A 545 54.51 -9.87 -11.09
C THR A 545 52.98 -9.97 -10.92
N THR A 546 52.27 -8.86 -11.17
CA THR A 546 51.20 -8.74 -12.18
C THR A 546 50.85 -7.27 -12.34
N SER A 547 50.77 -6.81 -13.58
CA SER A 547 50.64 -5.41 -13.98
C SER A 547 49.30 -4.80 -13.55
N PHE A 548 49.27 -4.11 -12.42
CA PHE A 548 48.17 -3.21 -12.05
C PHE A 548 48.64 -1.76 -12.14
N SER A 549 48.05 -1.01 -13.06
CA SER A 549 48.39 0.38 -13.36
C SER A 549 48.19 1.27 -12.13
N ALA A 550 49.31 1.83 -11.66
CA ALA A 550 49.40 2.86 -10.63
C ALA A 550 48.48 4.05 -10.90
N LEU A 551 48.04 4.76 -9.85
CA LEU A 551 47.34 6.04 -10.00
C LEU A 551 48.09 6.95 -10.98
N SER A 552 47.38 7.45 -11.99
CA SER A 552 47.87 8.53 -12.82
C SER A 552 47.61 9.87 -12.14
N PRO A 553 48.57 10.81 -12.15
CA PRO A 553 48.33 12.16 -11.67
C PRO A 553 47.18 12.79 -12.45
N ALA A 554 46.23 13.43 -11.75
CA ALA A 554 45.12 14.10 -12.41
C ALA A 554 45.62 15.27 -13.26
N VAL A 555 44.99 15.50 -14.41
CA VAL A 555 45.32 16.65 -15.24
C VAL A 555 44.82 17.91 -14.52
N ARG A 556 45.75 18.74 -14.05
CA ARG A 556 45.43 20.04 -13.44
C ARG A 556 45.08 21.05 -14.54
N LEU A 557 43.82 21.44 -14.58
CA LEU A 557 43.28 22.48 -15.44
C LEU A 557 43.09 23.78 -14.65
N LEU A 558 43.30 24.91 -15.31
CA LEU A 558 42.96 26.22 -14.76
C LEU A 558 41.64 26.67 -15.38
N ALA A 559 40.58 26.73 -14.57
CA ALA A 559 39.30 27.27 -15.00
C ALA A 559 39.28 28.78 -14.78
N LEU A 560 39.26 29.53 -15.89
CA LEU A 560 39.14 30.99 -15.92
C LEU A 560 37.70 31.39 -16.24
N THR A 561 37.08 32.17 -15.37
CA THR A 561 35.77 32.79 -15.61
C THR A 561 35.93 34.31 -15.60
N ILE A 562 35.48 34.99 -16.66
CA ILE A 562 35.48 36.46 -16.78
C ILE A 562 34.17 36.87 -17.48
N ALA A 563 33.46 37.85 -16.95
CA ALA A 563 32.28 38.43 -17.58
C ALA A 563 32.65 39.64 -18.45
N TYR A 564 31.97 39.79 -19.58
CA TYR A 564 32.07 40.94 -20.48
C TYR A 564 30.68 41.59 -20.54
N PRO A 565 30.40 42.62 -19.72
CA PRO A 565 29.09 43.26 -19.70
C PRO A 565 28.81 43.97 -21.04
N SER A 566 27.55 43.92 -21.49
CA SER A 566 27.11 44.57 -22.73
C SER A 566 25.80 45.31 -22.52
N GLN A 567 25.68 46.48 -23.15
CA GLN A 567 24.45 47.30 -23.17
C GLN A 567 23.50 46.91 -24.33
N PHE A 568 23.91 46.03 -25.24
CA PHE A 568 23.13 45.60 -26.40
C PHE A 568 22.75 44.11 -26.31
N LYS A 569 21.74 43.66 -27.08
CA LYS A 569 21.34 42.24 -27.13
C LYS A 569 22.53 41.36 -27.55
N CYS A 570 22.92 40.45 -26.67
CA CYS A 570 24.04 39.53 -26.87
C CYS A 570 23.75 38.52 -27.99
N ASN A 571 24.33 38.72 -29.18
CA ASN A 571 24.13 37.86 -30.35
C ASN A 571 25.19 36.73 -30.45
N VAL A 572 24.85 35.64 -31.15
CA VAL A 572 25.71 34.45 -31.28
C VAL A 572 27.05 34.78 -31.95
N ALA A 573 27.03 35.62 -33.00
CA ALA A 573 28.25 36.07 -33.69
C ALA A 573 29.19 36.87 -32.78
N GLY A 574 28.65 37.74 -31.92
CA GLY A 574 29.44 38.49 -30.93
C GLY A 574 30.04 37.60 -29.86
N LYS A 575 29.30 36.58 -29.38
CA LYS A 575 29.82 35.57 -28.45
C LYS A 575 30.98 34.77 -29.07
N GLN A 576 30.86 34.35 -30.33
CA GLN A 576 31.91 33.62 -31.04
C GLN A 576 33.14 34.50 -31.31
N ALA A 577 32.95 35.76 -31.70
CA ALA A 577 34.03 36.72 -31.92
C ALA A 577 34.80 37.07 -30.63
N LEU A 578 34.09 37.17 -29.51
CA LEU A 578 34.71 37.34 -28.20
C LEU A 578 35.48 36.08 -27.77
N ALA A 579 34.85 34.91 -27.90
CA ALA A 579 35.48 33.63 -27.56
C ALA A 579 36.77 33.40 -28.36
N SER A 580 36.78 33.72 -29.66
CA SER A 580 37.97 33.56 -30.50
C SER A 580 39.13 34.48 -30.08
N LYS A 581 38.86 35.72 -29.68
CA LYS A 581 39.88 36.66 -29.15
C LYS A 581 40.42 36.22 -27.80
N VAL A 582 39.54 35.83 -26.87
CA VAL A 582 39.94 35.31 -25.57
C VAL A 582 40.82 34.06 -25.73
N LEU A 583 40.43 33.11 -26.59
CA LEU A 583 41.20 31.90 -26.87
C LEU A 583 42.54 32.18 -27.57
N LYS A 584 42.62 33.24 -28.38
CA LYS A 584 43.87 33.67 -28.99
C LYS A 584 44.82 34.21 -27.92
N GLU A 585 44.34 35.11 -27.05
CA GLU A 585 45.17 35.71 -26.01
C GLU A 585 45.68 34.67 -25.00
N ILE A 586 44.83 33.71 -24.60
CA ILE A 586 45.25 32.58 -23.74
C ILE A 586 46.33 31.73 -24.42
N ARG A 587 46.24 31.50 -25.74
CA ARG A 587 47.28 30.79 -26.48
C ARG A 587 48.58 31.58 -26.55
N ASP A 588 48.50 32.89 -26.77
CA ASP A 588 49.68 33.75 -26.87
C ASP A 588 50.42 33.81 -25.52
N ILE A 589 49.69 33.93 -24.41
CA ILE A 589 50.26 33.81 -23.06
C ILE A 589 50.79 32.38 -22.82
N GLY A 590 50.07 31.36 -23.27
CA GLY A 590 50.49 29.96 -23.17
C GLY A 590 51.79 29.67 -23.89
N ASN A 591 52.01 30.27 -25.06
CA ASN A 591 53.24 30.18 -25.83
C ASN A 591 54.38 31.00 -25.20
N GLU A 592 54.08 32.13 -24.55
CA GLU A 592 55.07 32.94 -23.85
C GLU A 592 55.55 32.28 -22.55
N TRP A 593 54.64 31.66 -21.77
CA TRP A 593 54.90 31.15 -20.41
C TRP A 593 54.89 29.63 -20.28
N ARG A 594 54.77 28.87 -21.39
CA ARG A 594 54.59 27.41 -21.37
C ARG A 594 53.54 26.97 -20.34
N LEU A 595 52.33 27.58 -20.40
CA LEU A 595 51.27 27.36 -19.40
C LEU A 595 50.85 25.88 -19.28
N CYS A 596 50.95 25.11 -20.37
CA CYS A 596 50.77 23.66 -20.36
C CYS A 596 52.13 22.98 -20.08
N ALA A 597 52.51 22.91 -18.80
CA ALA A 597 53.75 22.28 -18.34
C ALA A 597 53.47 21.11 -17.38
N PRO A 598 54.39 20.12 -17.30
CA PRO A 598 54.25 19.00 -16.35
C PRO A 598 54.48 19.42 -14.89
N SER A 599 54.93 20.65 -14.64
CA SER A 599 55.18 21.20 -13.31
C SER A 599 54.85 22.70 -13.23
N ASP A 600 54.59 23.17 -12.01
CA ASP A 600 54.35 24.57 -11.64
C ASP A 600 55.38 24.91 -10.54
N PRO A 601 56.09 26.06 -10.56
CA PRO A 601 55.92 27.26 -11.38
C PRO A 601 56.26 27.09 -12.87
N VAL A 602 55.51 27.77 -13.74
CA VAL A 602 55.73 27.80 -15.20
C VAL A 602 56.84 28.79 -15.58
N VAL A 603 57.44 28.60 -16.76
CA VAL A 603 58.65 29.32 -17.20
C VAL A 603 58.35 30.20 -18.41
N ASN A 604 58.71 31.48 -18.33
CA ASN A 604 58.71 32.37 -19.47
C ASN A 604 59.82 31.99 -20.47
N LEU A 605 59.46 31.66 -21.71
CA LEU A 605 60.40 31.19 -22.74
C LEU A 605 61.35 32.28 -23.25
N LYS A 606 61.03 33.56 -23.04
CA LYS A 606 61.84 34.70 -23.49
C LYS A 606 62.76 35.23 -22.40
N THR A 607 62.29 35.29 -21.16
CA THR A 607 63.03 35.92 -20.04
C THR A 607 63.64 34.91 -19.07
N GLY A 608 63.20 33.64 -19.10
CA GLY A 608 63.61 32.61 -18.14
C GLY A 608 62.98 32.73 -16.75
N GLU A 609 62.10 33.73 -16.55
CA GLU A 609 61.40 33.97 -15.30
C GLU A 609 60.45 32.82 -14.93
N ARG A 610 60.31 32.52 -13.63
CA ARG A 610 59.43 31.47 -13.11
C ARG A 610 58.33 32.07 -12.25
N ALA A 611 57.08 31.73 -12.54
CA ALA A 611 55.93 32.17 -11.75
C ALA A 611 54.83 31.12 -11.75
N PRO A 612 53.98 31.04 -10.70
CA PRO A 612 52.82 30.16 -10.70
C PRO A 612 51.89 30.48 -11.88
N ALA A 613 51.40 29.45 -12.58
CA ALA A 613 50.55 29.62 -13.76
C ALA A 613 49.30 30.50 -13.50
N MET A 614 48.72 30.40 -12.31
CA MET A 614 47.61 31.26 -11.88
C MET A 614 48.00 32.73 -11.79
N ASP A 615 49.18 33.03 -11.27
CA ASP A 615 49.65 34.40 -11.08
C ASP A 615 50.07 35.03 -12.42
N VAL A 616 50.61 34.23 -13.34
CA VAL A 616 50.83 34.64 -14.74
C VAL A 616 49.51 35.08 -15.37
N LEU A 617 48.45 34.29 -15.27
CA LEU A 617 47.14 34.64 -15.81
C LEU A 617 46.56 35.89 -15.13
N ARG A 618 46.59 35.95 -13.79
CA ARG A 618 46.11 37.14 -13.04
C ARG A 618 46.86 38.40 -13.45
N HIS A 619 48.17 38.34 -13.56
CA HIS A 619 49.00 39.49 -13.93
C HIS A 619 48.70 39.96 -15.36
N ASN A 620 48.55 39.05 -16.32
CA ASN A 620 48.23 39.42 -17.70
C ASN A 620 46.79 39.99 -17.84
N ILE A 621 45.84 39.52 -17.03
CA ILE A 621 44.46 40.03 -17.01
C ILE A 621 44.37 41.40 -16.32
N MET A 622 44.89 41.52 -15.10
CA MET A 622 44.67 42.68 -14.23
C MET A 622 45.67 43.82 -14.47
N ILE A 623 46.94 43.47 -14.71
CA ILE A 623 48.03 44.46 -14.78
C ILE A 623 48.36 44.81 -16.23
N LYS A 624 48.57 43.80 -17.08
CA LYS A 624 48.86 44.03 -18.51
C LYS A 624 47.61 44.31 -19.35
N ASN A 625 46.42 44.15 -18.77
CA ASN A 625 45.13 44.44 -19.43
C ASN A 625 44.95 43.75 -20.79
N LYS A 626 45.58 42.58 -21.00
CA LYS A 626 45.62 41.88 -22.30
C LYS A 626 44.25 41.34 -22.75
N PHE A 627 43.31 41.19 -21.83
CA PHE A 627 41.96 40.67 -22.09
C PHE A 627 40.94 41.79 -22.38
N ASN A 628 41.38 43.04 -22.53
CA ASN A 628 40.52 44.14 -22.93
C ASN A 628 40.53 44.31 -24.45
N PHE A 629 39.41 43.96 -25.07
CA PHE A 629 39.21 44.04 -26.52
C PHE A 629 38.33 45.22 -26.93
N GLY A 630 38.06 46.19 -26.05
CA GLY A 630 37.13 47.31 -26.30
C GLY A 630 37.43 48.12 -27.57
N ASN A 631 38.70 48.19 -27.97
CA ASN A 631 39.12 48.88 -29.20
C ASN A 631 38.78 48.11 -30.49
N THR A 632 38.38 46.85 -30.38
CA THR A 632 38.19 45.95 -31.53
C THR A 632 36.88 45.16 -31.48
N LEU A 633 36.14 45.22 -30.38
CA LEU A 633 34.79 44.72 -30.21
C LEU A 633 34.02 45.71 -29.32
N SER A 634 32.81 46.08 -29.74
CA SER A 634 31.92 46.98 -29.00
C SER A 634 31.52 46.46 -27.61
N ASN A 635 31.63 45.15 -27.36
CA ASN A 635 31.40 44.49 -26.07
C ASN A 635 32.68 43.82 -25.54
N GLY A 636 33.85 44.37 -25.87
CA GLY A 636 35.14 43.75 -25.63
C GLY A 636 35.79 44.05 -24.27
N GLN A 637 35.15 44.85 -23.40
CA GLN A 637 35.73 45.25 -22.12
C GLN A 637 35.32 44.25 -21.00
N PRO A 638 36.28 43.60 -20.31
CA PRO A 638 35.99 42.67 -19.23
C PRO A 638 35.64 43.40 -17.92
N ASP A 639 34.75 42.81 -17.13
CA ASP A 639 34.55 43.20 -15.74
C ASP A 639 35.56 42.46 -14.85
N LEU A 640 36.58 43.20 -14.40
CA LEU A 640 37.68 42.65 -13.59
C LEU A 640 37.21 42.10 -12.23
N HIS A 641 36.06 42.54 -11.69
CA HIS A 641 35.53 42.00 -10.42
C HIS A 641 34.97 40.59 -10.56
N THR A 642 34.69 40.15 -11.78
CA THR A 642 34.13 38.82 -12.07
C THR A 642 35.21 37.76 -12.35
N VAL A 643 36.48 38.16 -12.41
CA VAL A 643 37.60 37.27 -12.74
C VAL A 643 37.81 36.24 -11.63
N LYS A 644 37.56 34.96 -11.94
CA LYS A 644 37.84 33.82 -11.05
C LYS A 644 38.73 32.82 -11.77
N ILE A 645 39.85 32.48 -11.13
CA ILE A 645 40.77 31.42 -11.58
C ILE A 645 40.81 30.35 -10.50
N ARG A 646 40.49 29.11 -10.86
CA ARG A 646 40.43 27.96 -9.93
C ARG A 646 41.15 26.76 -10.52
N ASN A 647 41.80 25.96 -9.66
CA ASN A 647 42.29 24.64 -10.03
C ASN A 647 41.11 23.68 -10.21
N VAL A 648 41.09 22.96 -11.32
CA VAL A 648 40.14 21.88 -11.62
C VAL A 648 40.94 20.66 -12.03
N PHE A 649 40.76 19.54 -11.34
CA PHE A 649 41.47 18.30 -11.67
C PHE A 649 40.53 17.39 -12.47
N ARG A 650 41.04 16.83 -13.58
CA ARG A 650 40.29 15.85 -14.40
C ARG A 650 41.05 14.54 -14.53
N CYS A 651 40.28 13.46 -14.49
CA CYS A 651 40.73 12.10 -14.74
C CYS A 651 40.29 11.62 -16.12
N THR A 652 40.97 10.61 -16.65
CA THR A 652 40.54 9.95 -17.89
C THR A 652 39.26 9.15 -17.64
N MET A 653 38.48 8.88 -18.69
CA MET A 653 37.25 8.09 -18.54
C MET A 653 37.58 6.71 -17.97
N GLY A 654 36.73 6.22 -17.06
CA GLY A 654 37.02 5.02 -16.27
C GLY A 654 37.65 5.30 -14.90
N GLN A 655 38.02 6.55 -14.60
CA GLN A 655 38.64 6.95 -13.34
C GLN A 655 37.87 8.09 -12.65
N VAL A 656 37.92 8.11 -11.32
CA VAL A 656 37.34 9.13 -10.44
C VAL A 656 38.43 9.89 -9.67
N LEU A 657 38.13 11.14 -9.34
CA LEU A 657 39.05 12.03 -8.62
C LEU A 657 39.00 11.72 -7.12
N ILE A 658 40.14 11.34 -6.53
CA ILE A 658 40.33 11.14 -5.09
C ILE A 658 41.45 12.08 -4.64
N GLY A 659 41.07 13.21 -4.02
CA GLY A 659 42.01 14.30 -3.73
C GLY A 659 42.52 14.94 -5.02
N GLU A 660 43.82 14.88 -5.27
CA GLU A 660 44.48 15.37 -6.50
C GLU A 660 44.88 14.23 -7.47
N ASN A 661 44.53 12.99 -7.16
CA ASN A 661 44.90 11.80 -7.92
C ASN A 661 43.68 11.12 -8.56
N CYS A 662 43.93 10.33 -9.61
CA CYS A 662 42.89 9.57 -10.30
C CYS A 662 42.94 8.08 -9.96
N ALA A 663 41.82 7.53 -9.50
CA ALA A 663 41.66 6.12 -9.22
C ALA A 663 40.69 5.47 -10.23
N PRO A 664 41.02 4.31 -10.82
CA PRO A 664 40.09 3.60 -11.68
C PRO A 664 38.90 3.06 -10.88
N CYS A 665 37.73 2.95 -11.52
CA CYS A 665 36.59 2.29 -10.91
C CYS A 665 36.93 0.83 -10.55
N ALA A 666 36.48 0.42 -9.37
CA ALA A 666 36.75 -0.90 -8.83
C ALA A 666 36.00 -2.00 -9.61
N VAL A 667 36.45 -3.25 -9.49
CA VAL A 667 35.69 -4.42 -9.96
C VAL A 667 34.31 -4.43 -9.30
N GLY A 668 33.30 -4.92 -10.02
CA GLY A 668 31.89 -4.82 -9.64
C GLY A 668 31.27 -3.42 -9.81
N THR A 669 32.04 -2.43 -10.28
CA THR A 669 31.54 -1.10 -10.62
C THR A 669 31.91 -0.69 -12.03
N PHE A 670 31.16 0.24 -12.62
CA PHE A 670 31.46 0.86 -13.91
C PHE A 670 31.44 2.39 -13.80
N TYR A 671 32.24 3.06 -14.62
CA TYR A 671 32.28 4.52 -14.67
C TYR A 671 31.10 5.06 -15.47
N ASN A 672 30.22 5.82 -14.82
CA ASN A 672 29.13 6.49 -15.49
C ASN A 672 29.57 7.89 -15.98
N PRO A 673 29.62 8.12 -17.32
CA PRO A 673 30.05 9.41 -17.88
C PRO A 673 29.16 10.61 -17.50
N MET A 674 27.88 10.38 -17.24
CA MET A 674 26.91 11.44 -16.92
C MET A 674 27.07 11.93 -15.49
N THR A 675 27.31 11.02 -14.55
CA THR A 675 27.48 11.34 -13.13
C THR A 675 28.95 11.58 -12.75
N SER A 676 29.89 11.20 -13.62
CA SER A 676 31.34 11.24 -13.35
C SER A 676 31.73 10.44 -12.09
N GLN A 677 30.99 9.38 -11.78
CA GLN A 677 31.15 8.53 -10.60
C GLN A 677 31.19 7.04 -10.98
N CYS A 678 31.72 6.21 -10.09
CA CYS A 678 31.67 4.75 -10.22
C CYS A 678 30.35 4.23 -9.63
N GLU A 679 29.57 3.52 -10.44
CA GLU A 679 28.28 2.95 -10.06
C GLU A 679 28.35 1.42 -10.05
N PHE A 680 27.58 0.78 -9.18
CA PHE A 680 27.57 -0.68 -9.09
C PHE A 680 26.98 -1.33 -10.33
N CYS A 681 27.53 -2.49 -10.71
CA CYS A 681 26.94 -3.30 -11.76
C CYS A 681 25.51 -3.73 -11.39
N PRO A 682 24.51 -3.49 -12.26
CA PRO A 682 23.14 -3.92 -12.00
C PRO A 682 23.04 -5.45 -11.91
N ARG A 683 21.93 -5.95 -11.34
CA ARG A 683 21.69 -7.40 -11.25
C ARG A 683 21.78 -8.06 -12.62
N SER A 684 22.24 -9.31 -12.62
CA SER A 684 22.49 -10.10 -13.84
C SER A 684 23.67 -9.60 -14.68
N THR A 685 24.47 -8.68 -14.13
CA THR A 685 25.73 -8.22 -14.72
C THR A 685 26.84 -8.24 -13.69
N PHE A 686 28.09 -8.40 -14.14
CA PHE A 686 29.28 -8.41 -13.31
C PHE A 686 30.41 -7.62 -13.98
N GLN A 687 31.46 -7.31 -13.23
CA GLN A 687 32.65 -6.68 -13.78
C GLN A 687 33.92 -7.12 -13.06
N SER A 688 34.80 -7.83 -13.77
CA SER A 688 36.04 -8.42 -13.24
C SER A 688 37.28 -7.55 -13.45
N LYS A 689 37.19 -6.47 -14.23
CA LYS A 689 38.31 -5.57 -14.57
C LYS A 689 38.11 -4.17 -14.00
N LEU A 690 39.21 -3.50 -13.69
CA LEU A 690 39.24 -2.11 -13.21
C LEU A 690 38.96 -1.11 -14.34
N GLY A 691 38.37 0.03 -13.99
CA GLY A 691 38.22 1.21 -14.83
C GLY A 691 37.27 1.05 -16.02
N GLN A 692 36.36 0.08 -15.95
CA GLN A 692 35.46 -0.24 -17.05
C GLN A 692 34.32 0.76 -17.17
N LEU A 693 33.84 0.95 -18.40
CA LEU A 693 32.74 1.87 -18.72
C LEU A 693 31.37 1.18 -18.72
N GLN A 694 31.34 -0.15 -18.66
CA GLN A 694 30.13 -0.97 -18.71
C GLN A 694 30.36 -2.31 -17.98
N CYS A 695 29.28 -2.91 -17.50
CA CYS A 695 29.29 -4.25 -16.90
C CYS A 695 29.04 -5.36 -17.94
N GLU A 696 29.66 -6.51 -17.73
CA GLU A 696 29.50 -7.72 -18.54
C GLU A 696 28.24 -8.49 -18.09
N SER A 697 27.52 -9.13 -19.01
CA SER A 697 26.28 -9.87 -18.69
C SER A 697 26.57 -11.29 -18.20
N CYS A 698 25.80 -11.78 -17.24
CA CYS A 698 25.86 -13.17 -16.79
C CYS A 698 25.41 -14.21 -17.83
N GLY A 699 24.81 -13.80 -18.95
CA GLY A 699 24.24 -14.71 -19.96
C GLY A 699 22.78 -15.10 -19.69
N GLU A 700 22.17 -15.81 -20.63
CA GLU A 700 20.75 -16.21 -20.53
C GLU A 700 20.50 -17.19 -19.39
N GLY A 701 19.45 -16.96 -18.60
CA GLY A 701 19.05 -17.85 -17.50
C GLY A 701 19.89 -17.73 -16.22
N LEU A 702 20.85 -16.81 -16.17
CA LEU A 702 21.69 -16.58 -15.00
C LEU A 702 21.46 -15.19 -14.40
N THR A 703 21.54 -15.08 -13.07
CA THR A 703 21.40 -13.83 -12.35
C THR A 703 22.39 -13.73 -11.20
N THR A 704 22.61 -12.54 -10.69
CA THR A 704 23.45 -12.31 -9.52
C THR A 704 22.58 -12.16 -8.27
N THR A 705 23.12 -12.55 -7.12
CA THR A 705 22.47 -12.38 -5.81
C THR A 705 22.11 -10.93 -5.53
N ASP A 706 23.01 -10.03 -5.88
CA ASP A 706 22.88 -8.59 -5.67
C ASP A 706 23.57 -7.78 -6.78
N VAL A 707 23.45 -6.46 -6.68
CA VAL A 707 24.21 -5.51 -7.51
C VAL A 707 25.69 -5.51 -7.09
N GLY A 708 26.59 -5.20 -8.00
CA GLY A 708 28.02 -5.06 -7.72
C GLY A 708 28.83 -6.35 -7.85
N SER A 709 28.36 -7.34 -8.60
CA SER A 709 29.08 -8.59 -8.80
C SER A 709 30.41 -8.38 -9.50
N THR A 710 31.47 -8.96 -8.94
CA THR A 710 32.85 -8.78 -9.39
C THR A 710 33.30 -9.88 -10.34
N ASP A 711 32.61 -11.01 -10.40
CA ASP A 711 33.05 -12.16 -11.18
C ASP A 711 31.88 -12.99 -11.73
N SER A 712 32.11 -13.65 -12.87
CA SER A 712 31.17 -14.57 -13.51
C SER A 712 30.74 -15.74 -12.62
N SER A 713 31.57 -16.18 -11.68
CA SER A 713 31.24 -17.22 -10.70
C SER A 713 30.12 -16.84 -9.72
N GLN A 714 29.78 -15.55 -9.65
CA GLN A 714 28.65 -15.05 -8.85
C GLN A 714 27.32 -15.05 -9.64
N CYS A 715 27.37 -15.42 -10.91
CA CYS A 715 26.19 -15.68 -11.73
C CYS A 715 25.63 -17.06 -11.37
N VAL A 716 24.46 -17.08 -10.76
CA VAL A 716 23.74 -18.29 -10.35
C VAL A 716 22.50 -18.49 -11.20
N GLU A 717 21.94 -19.70 -11.17
CA GLU A 717 20.72 -20.05 -11.91
C GLU A 717 19.55 -19.13 -11.53
N SER A 718 18.93 -18.52 -12.54
CA SER A 718 17.72 -17.72 -12.37
C SER A 718 16.52 -18.64 -12.25
N CYS A 719 16.11 -18.93 -11.01
CA CYS A 719 14.99 -19.84 -10.74
C CYS A 719 13.68 -19.34 -11.37
N GLN A 720 12.89 -20.26 -11.89
CA GLN A 720 11.55 -19.97 -12.42
C GLN A 720 10.62 -19.43 -11.31
N PRO A 721 9.59 -18.65 -11.67
CA PRO A 721 8.56 -18.21 -10.72
C PRO A 721 7.98 -19.39 -9.91
N GLY A 722 7.68 -19.15 -8.64
CA GLY A 722 7.26 -20.14 -7.66
C GLY A 722 8.40 -20.89 -6.98
N SER A 723 9.64 -20.56 -7.33
CA SER A 723 10.87 -21.10 -6.72
C SER A 723 11.86 -19.98 -6.38
N PHE A 724 12.82 -20.29 -5.52
CA PHE A 724 13.90 -19.39 -5.13
C PHE A 724 15.25 -20.12 -5.12
N TYR A 725 16.34 -19.39 -5.36
CA TYR A 725 17.68 -19.94 -5.32
C TYR A 725 18.17 -20.03 -3.87
N ASN A 726 18.37 -21.25 -3.38
CA ASN A 726 18.88 -21.48 -2.03
C ASN A 726 20.42 -21.56 -2.06
N LEU A 727 21.07 -20.61 -1.40
CA LEU A 727 22.54 -20.49 -1.37
C LEU A 727 23.23 -21.67 -0.64
N THR A 728 22.53 -22.36 0.26
CA THR A 728 23.08 -23.49 1.02
C THR A 728 23.04 -24.78 0.20
N SER A 729 21.94 -25.06 -0.49
CA SER A 729 21.81 -26.23 -1.35
C SER A 729 22.34 -26.00 -2.77
N LYS A 730 22.66 -24.75 -3.13
CA LYS A 730 23.11 -24.32 -4.46
C LYS A 730 22.16 -24.76 -5.59
N ALA A 731 20.87 -24.74 -5.30
CA ALA A 731 19.82 -25.21 -6.22
C ALA A 731 18.54 -24.38 -6.06
N CYS A 732 17.71 -24.40 -7.10
CA CYS A 732 16.38 -23.83 -7.05
C CYS A 732 15.43 -24.70 -6.23
N GLU A 733 14.86 -24.13 -5.18
CA GLU A 733 13.88 -24.78 -4.30
C GLU A 733 12.51 -24.11 -4.43
N GLN A 734 11.44 -24.92 -4.36
CA GLN A 734 10.08 -24.40 -4.40
C GLN A 734 9.73 -23.67 -3.09
N CYS A 735 8.87 -22.66 -3.18
CA CYS A 735 8.50 -21.82 -2.04
C CYS A 735 7.82 -22.56 -0.88
N GLY A 736 7.14 -23.67 -1.16
CA GLY A 736 6.35 -24.41 -0.19
C GLY A 736 4.99 -23.75 0.07
N TYR A 737 4.17 -24.40 0.91
CA TYR A 737 2.81 -23.94 1.17
C TYR A 737 2.75 -22.66 2.00
N GLY A 738 1.89 -21.73 1.58
CA GLY A 738 1.72 -20.42 2.22
C GLY A 738 2.80 -19.41 1.83
N PHE A 739 3.58 -19.73 0.80
CA PHE A 739 4.55 -18.83 0.19
C PHE A 739 4.41 -18.87 -1.33
N TYR A 740 4.64 -17.74 -1.98
CA TYR A 740 4.57 -17.61 -3.44
C TYR A 740 5.74 -16.75 -3.96
N GLN A 741 6.03 -16.84 -5.25
CA GLN A 741 7.07 -16.02 -5.88
C GLN A 741 6.73 -15.70 -7.35
N PRO A 742 6.33 -14.47 -7.68
CA PRO A 742 5.95 -14.12 -9.06
C PRO A 742 7.15 -13.85 -9.98
N SER A 743 8.32 -13.47 -9.42
CA SER A 743 9.49 -13.07 -10.20
C SER A 743 10.49 -14.20 -10.35
N ALA A 744 11.02 -14.38 -11.55
CA ALA A 744 12.16 -15.27 -11.79
C ALA A 744 13.46 -14.72 -11.15
N GLY A 745 14.39 -15.60 -10.79
CA GLY A 745 15.70 -15.22 -10.24
C GLY A 745 15.67 -14.71 -8.81
N SER A 746 14.65 -15.09 -8.04
CA SER A 746 14.52 -14.68 -6.63
C SER A 746 15.35 -15.55 -5.69
N PHE A 747 15.75 -14.98 -4.55
CA PHE A 747 16.53 -15.64 -3.49
C PHE A 747 15.69 -15.91 -2.22
N SER A 748 14.40 -15.59 -2.26
CA SER A 748 13.45 -15.87 -1.19
C SER A 748 12.03 -15.94 -1.74
N CYS A 749 11.10 -16.47 -0.94
CA CYS A 749 9.68 -16.50 -1.30
C CYS A 749 8.87 -15.55 -0.44
N LEU A 750 7.84 -14.97 -1.05
CA LEU A 750 6.92 -14.04 -0.42
C LEU A 750 5.91 -14.82 0.43
N PHE A 751 5.59 -14.32 1.62
CA PHE A 751 4.65 -14.96 2.53
C PHE A 751 3.21 -14.54 2.21
N CYS A 752 2.27 -15.49 2.18
CA CYS A 752 0.86 -15.24 1.93
C CYS A 752 0.12 -14.44 3.03
N GLY A 753 0.73 -14.28 4.21
CA GLY A 753 0.13 -13.61 5.36
C GLY A 753 -0.43 -14.56 6.42
N PRO A 754 -0.80 -14.04 7.61
CA PRO A 754 -1.33 -14.86 8.70
C PRO A 754 -2.67 -15.49 8.31
N LYS A 755 -2.84 -16.78 8.66
CA LYS A 755 -4.03 -17.59 8.34
C LYS A 755 -4.31 -17.75 6.84
N LYS A 756 -3.33 -17.56 5.95
CA LYS A 756 -3.47 -17.85 4.52
C LYS A 756 -2.48 -18.91 4.06
N SER A 757 -2.88 -19.72 3.09
CA SER A 757 -2.03 -20.73 2.47
C SER A 757 -2.29 -20.90 0.98
N THR A 758 -1.34 -21.54 0.30
CA THR A 758 -1.43 -21.91 -1.11
C THR A 758 -1.85 -23.36 -1.24
N TYR A 759 -2.55 -23.71 -2.31
CA TYR A 759 -2.95 -25.10 -2.60
C TYR A 759 -1.83 -25.91 -3.26
N ARG A 760 -0.81 -25.24 -3.84
CA ARG A 760 0.41 -25.82 -4.43
C ARG A 760 1.68 -25.23 -3.81
N LYS A 761 2.80 -25.98 -3.84
CA LYS A 761 4.10 -25.58 -3.27
C LYS A 761 4.92 -24.64 -4.15
N ASN A 762 4.65 -24.59 -5.45
CA ASN A 762 5.34 -23.76 -6.44
C ASN A 762 4.47 -22.55 -6.87
N SER A 763 3.76 -21.97 -5.90
CA SER A 763 2.79 -20.91 -6.17
C SER A 763 3.48 -19.66 -6.73
N GLN A 764 2.99 -19.16 -7.85
CA GLN A 764 3.59 -18.00 -8.54
C GLN A 764 2.83 -16.70 -8.23
N PHE A 765 1.53 -16.81 -7.94
CA PHE A 765 0.61 -15.70 -7.89
C PHE A 765 0.02 -15.52 -6.48
N LEU A 766 -0.13 -14.27 -6.05
CA LEU A 766 -0.69 -13.95 -4.73
C LEU A 766 -2.15 -14.42 -4.62
N GLU A 767 -2.86 -14.51 -5.74
CA GLU A 767 -4.26 -14.92 -5.84
C GLU A 767 -4.50 -16.38 -5.40
N GLU A 768 -3.45 -17.20 -5.44
CA GLU A 768 -3.43 -18.58 -4.94
C GLU A 768 -3.31 -18.66 -3.41
N CYS A 769 -2.99 -17.55 -2.73
CA CYS A 769 -3.00 -17.43 -1.27
C CYS A 769 -4.44 -17.26 -0.76
N LYS A 770 -5.13 -18.37 -0.51
CA LYS A 770 -6.48 -18.39 0.08
C LYS A 770 -6.41 -18.55 1.60
N ASP A 771 -7.55 -18.38 2.26
CA ASP A 771 -7.62 -18.60 3.71
C ASP A 771 -7.27 -20.04 4.06
N SER A 772 -6.40 -20.19 5.06
CA SER A 772 -5.96 -21.48 5.54
C SER A 772 -7.13 -22.19 6.20
N CYS A 773 -7.45 -23.36 5.70
CA CYS A 773 -8.52 -24.18 6.24
C CYS A 773 -8.27 -24.56 7.72
N ALA A 774 -9.37 -24.78 8.45
CA ALA A 774 -9.35 -25.17 9.85
C ALA A 774 -8.64 -26.52 10.07
N ASN A 775 -8.35 -26.86 11.33
CA ASN A 775 -7.75 -28.15 11.66
C ASN A 775 -8.60 -29.32 11.11
N GLY A 776 -7.91 -30.30 10.53
CA GLY A 776 -8.55 -31.42 9.84
C GLY A 776 -9.14 -31.12 8.46
N THR A 777 -8.90 -29.95 7.86
CA THR A 777 -9.35 -29.64 6.48
C THR A 777 -8.20 -29.14 5.62
N GLN A 778 -8.16 -29.40 4.31
CA GLN A 778 -7.15 -28.92 3.35
C GLN A 778 -7.75 -28.03 2.26
N LEU A 779 -6.90 -27.21 1.65
CA LEU A 779 -7.30 -26.26 0.61
C LEU A 779 -7.25 -26.94 -0.76
N THR A 780 -8.37 -26.93 -1.48
CA THR A 780 -8.48 -27.48 -2.84
C THR A 780 -8.04 -26.48 -3.90
N GLU A 781 -7.92 -26.92 -5.15
CA GLU A 781 -7.58 -26.05 -6.29
C GLU A 781 -8.66 -24.98 -6.57
N THR A 782 -9.90 -25.23 -6.15
CA THR A 782 -11.01 -24.27 -6.24
C THR A 782 -10.98 -23.22 -5.11
N GLY A 783 -10.07 -23.35 -4.14
CA GLY A 783 -9.97 -22.47 -2.99
C GLY A 783 -10.96 -22.78 -1.86
N GLU A 784 -11.60 -23.95 -1.91
CA GLU A 784 -12.53 -24.43 -0.88
C GLU A 784 -11.82 -25.35 0.11
N CYS A 785 -12.39 -25.49 1.30
CA CYS A 785 -11.83 -26.33 2.35
C CYS A 785 -12.52 -27.69 2.38
N GLU A 786 -11.77 -28.74 2.05
CA GLU A 786 -12.23 -30.13 2.10
C GLU A 786 -11.70 -30.82 3.35
N GLU A 787 -12.47 -31.74 3.94
CA GLU A 787 -12.00 -32.54 5.07
C GLU A 787 -10.80 -33.42 4.70
N CYS A 788 -9.85 -33.55 5.63
CA CYS A 788 -8.72 -34.46 5.45
C CYS A 788 -9.24 -35.88 5.20
N PRO A 789 -8.85 -36.51 4.08
CA PRO A 789 -9.27 -37.88 3.80
C PRO A 789 -8.75 -38.84 4.88
N ARG A 790 -9.45 -39.97 5.07
CA ARG A 790 -9.06 -41.00 6.04
C ARG A 790 -7.60 -41.42 5.80
N GLY A 791 -6.83 -41.52 6.89
CA GLY A 791 -5.38 -41.80 6.83
C GLY A 791 -4.50 -40.55 6.72
N THR A 792 -5.09 -39.35 6.76
CA THR A 792 -4.37 -38.08 6.83
C THR A 792 -4.89 -37.20 7.96
N PHE A 793 -4.07 -36.28 8.45
CA PHE A 793 -4.43 -35.35 9.53
C PHE A 793 -3.85 -33.95 9.29
N ARG A 794 -4.45 -32.93 9.90
CA ARG A 794 -3.92 -31.56 9.85
C ARG A 794 -4.10 -30.82 11.17
N GLU A 795 -2.99 -30.32 11.70
CA GLU A 795 -2.91 -29.59 12.97
C GLU A 795 -2.93 -28.07 12.77
N GLN A 796 -3.27 -27.31 13.83
CA GLN A 796 -3.54 -25.87 13.78
C GLN A 796 -2.31 -25.00 13.42
N SER A 797 -1.11 -25.58 13.37
CA SER A 797 0.16 -24.92 13.06
C SER A 797 0.74 -25.25 11.68
N SER A 798 0.09 -26.11 10.88
CA SER A 798 0.60 -26.49 9.55
C SER A 798 -0.07 -25.69 8.43
N LEU A 799 0.75 -24.91 7.71
CA LEU A 799 0.31 -24.16 6.52
C LEU A 799 -0.02 -25.09 5.34
N GLY A 800 0.47 -26.34 5.29
CA GLY A 800 0.26 -27.26 4.16
C GLY A 800 -1.05 -28.05 4.15
N ASN A 801 -1.22 -28.85 3.09
CA ASN A 801 -2.28 -29.86 2.96
C ASN A 801 -2.19 -30.96 4.03
N CYS A 802 -3.19 -31.84 4.08
CA CYS A 802 -3.26 -32.89 5.09
C CYS A 802 -2.01 -33.79 5.04
N SER A 803 -1.39 -33.97 6.20
CA SER A 803 -0.22 -34.82 6.38
C SER A 803 -0.65 -36.27 6.46
N ALA A 804 0.07 -37.18 5.80
CA ALA A 804 -0.18 -38.61 5.92
C ALA A 804 0.09 -39.12 7.35
N CYS A 805 -0.73 -40.05 7.84
CA CYS A 805 -0.44 -40.77 9.07
C CYS A 805 0.87 -41.55 8.95
N PRO A 806 1.58 -41.79 10.08
CA PRO A 806 2.73 -42.69 10.10
C PRO A 806 2.40 -44.07 9.52
N ALA A 807 3.37 -44.71 8.87
CA ALA A 807 3.20 -46.02 8.26
C ALA A 807 2.61 -47.03 9.27
N GLY A 808 1.50 -47.68 8.92
CA GLY A 808 0.82 -48.61 9.82
C GLY A 808 -0.48 -48.13 10.45
N PHE A 809 -0.76 -46.83 10.36
CA PHE A 809 -1.84 -46.20 11.11
C PHE A 809 -2.77 -45.42 10.19
N THR A 810 -4.06 -45.43 10.52
CA THR A 810 -5.09 -44.65 9.82
C THR A 810 -6.03 -43.97 10.80
N THR A 811 -6.89 -43.09 10.31
CA THR A 811 -7.89 -42.36 11.09
C THR A 811 -9.28 -42.99 10.98
N ALA A 812 -10.06 -42.92 12.05
CA ALA A 812 -11.44 -43.45 12.09
C ALA A 812 -12.41 -42.75 11.13
N SER A 813 -12.24 -41.44 10.97
CA SER A 813 -13.10 -40.57 10.17
C SER A 813 -12.27 -39.60 9.34
N THR A 814 -12.93 -39.02 8.34
CA THR A 814 -12.46 -37.82 7.65
C THR A 814 -12.35 -36.66 8.63
N GLY A 815 -11.58 -35.63 8.28
CA GLY A 815 -11.53 -34.42 9.10
C GLY A 815 -10.55 -34.48 10.29
N SER A 816 -9.56 -35.39 10.27
CA SER A 816 -8.73 -35.65 11.46
C SER A 816 -7.79 -34.50 11.82
N LYS A 817 -7.92 -34.01 13.05
CA LYS A 817 -7.32 -32.74 13.51
C LYS A 817 -5.93 -32.85 14.15
N THR A 818 -5.51 -34.06 14.53
CA THR A 818 -4.21 -34.28 15.21
C THR A 818 -3.63 -35.63 14.84
N ILE A 819 -2.30 -35.76 14.90
CA ILE A 819 -1.60 -37.03 14.63
C ILE A 819 -2.04 -38.16 15.57
N LYS A 820 -2.49 -37.81 16.79
CA LYS A 820 -2.98 -38.77 17.80
C LYS A 820 -4.25 -39.51 17.36
N LYS A 821 -4.96 -39.02 16.34
CA LYS A 821 -6.13 -39.69 15.73
C LYS A 821 -5.74 -40.74 14.69
N CYS A 822 -4.46 -40.87 14.36
CA CYS A 822 -3.89 -42.01 13.64
C CYS A 822 -3.69 -43.18 14.62
N ASP A 823 -4.75 -43.65 15.29
CA ASP A 823 -4.70 -44.67 16.35
C ASP A 823 -5.31 -46.01 15.92
N ILE A 824 -5.88 -46.08 14.71
CA ILE A 824 -6.40 -47.32 14.15
C ILE A 824 -5.26 -48.09 13.50
N ARG A 825 -5.00 -49.27 14.07
CA ARG A 825 -3.99 -50.23 13.61
C ARG A 825 -4.72 -51.50 13.20
N ASN A 826 -4.48 -51.99 11.99
CA ASN A 826 -4.90 -53.33 11.62
C ASN A 826 -3.70 -54.28 11.83
N ILE A 827 -3.86 -55.26 12.72
CA ILE A 827 -2.92 -56.39 12.86
C ILE A 827 -3.71 -57.63 12.48
N PHE A 828 -3.29 -58.32 11.42
CA PHE A 828 -3.56 -59.75 11.29
C PHE A 828 -2.22 -60.48 11.18
N LEU A 829 -1.99 -61.42 12.10
CA LEU A 829 -0.92 -62.41 11.98
C LEU A 829 -1.48 -63.53 11.09
N THR A 830 -1.03 -63.64 9.85
CA THR A 830 -1.11 -64.91 9.13
C THR A 830 0.12 -65.72 9.50
N LEU A 831 -0.06 -66.80 10.26
CA LEU A 831 0.91 -67.89 10.35
C LEU A 831 0.91 -68.59 8.98
N ASP A 832 1.73 -68.10 8.05
CA ASP A 832 2.26 -68.94 6.98
C ASP A 832 3.67 -68.47 6.59
N SER A 833 4.50 -69.47 6.34
CA SER A 833 5.96 -69.49 6.41
C SER A 833 6.72 -68.48 5.51
N CYS A 834 7.73 -67.87 6.13
CA CYS A 834 8.97 -67.35 5.52
C CYS A 834 8.88 -66.29 4.41
N SER A 835 8.52 -65.05 4.75
CA SER A 835 9.23 -63.83 4.32
C SER A 835 8.74 -62.62 5.14
N TYR A 836 9.61 -61.96 5.91
CA TYR A 836 9.23 -60.76 6.66
C TYR A 836 9.08 -59.56 5.70
N SER A 837 7.90 -59.44 5.10
CA SER A 837 7.45 -58.19 4.48
C SER A 837 6.18 -57.74 5.19
N LEU A 838 6.31 -56.66 5.97
CA LEU A 838 5.23 -56.03 6.72
C LEU A 838 4.32 -55.28 5.73
N PHE A 839 3.44 -56.00 5.04
CA PHE A 839 2.39 -55.37 4.24
C PHE A 839 1.23 -54.95 5.16
N ILE A 840 1.07 -53.65 5.33
CA ILE A 840 0.04 -53.03 6.16
C ILE A 840 -1.15 -52.72 5.24
N ALA A 841 -2.23 -53.49 5.37
CA ALA A 841 -3.46 -53.29 4.59
C ALA A 841 -4.54 -52.56 5.42
N ILE A 842 -4.83 -51.35 4.97
CA ILE A 842 -6.11 -50.65 5.06
C ILE A 842 -7.29 -51.62 4.81
N CYS A 843 -8.48 -51.44 5.42
CA CYS A 843 -9.67 -52.30 5.17
C CYS A 843 -9.85 -52.53 3.66
N ILE A 844 -9.69 -53.78 3.23
CA ILE A 844 -9.69 -54.18 1.82
C ILE A 844 -11.12 -54.29 1.29
N LYS A 845 -11.28 -54.42 -0.03
CA LYS A 845 -12.59 -54.64 -0.66
C LYS A 845 -13.29 -55.85 -0.03
N GLY A 846 -14.58 -55.74 0.22
CA GLY A 846 -15.38 -56.73 0.96
C GLY A 846 -15.36 -56.56 2.49
N GLN A 847 -14.61 -55.57 3.02
CA GLN A 847 -14.60 -55.23 4.45
C GLN A 847 -15.05 -53.78 4.68
N PHE A 848 -15.62 -53.52 5.86
CA PHE A 848 -15.92 -52.17 6.34
C PHE A 848 -15.29 -51.93 7.72
N LEU A 849 -14.92 -50.68 8.00
CA LEU A 849 -14.38 -50.27 9.29
C LEU A 849 -15.50 -50.12 10.31
N ASP A 850 -15.54 -50.99 11.32
CA ASP A 850 -16.45 -50.84 12.44
C ASP A 850 -15.90 -49.79 13.42
N SER A 851 -16.55 -48.62 13.44
CA SER A 851 -16.16 -47.48 14.28
C SER A 851 -16.25 -47.75 15.78
N SER A 852 -17.06 -48.75 16.20
CA SER A 852 -17.23 -49.10 17.61
C SER A 852 -16.10 -49.98 18.14
N THR A 853 -15.59 -50.89 17.30
CA THR A 853 -14.51 -51.82 17.67
C THR A 853 -13.15 -51.43 17.10
N LYS A 854 -13.08 -50.36 16.29
CA LYS A 854 -11.87 -49.87 15.61
C LYS A 854 -11.15 -50.95 14.79
N MET A 855 -11.91 -51.91 14.25
CA MET A 855 -11.42 -53.04 13.47
C MET A 855 -12.17 -53.17 12.14
N CYS A 856 -11.49 -53.66 11.09
CA CYS A 856 -12.15 -54.00 9.82
C CYS A 856 -12.97 -55.29 9.99
N ARG A 857 -14.25 -55.25 9.62
CA ARG A 857 -15.16 -56.40 9.61
C ARG A 857 -15.57 -56.75 8.19
N LEU A 858 -15.82 -58.04 7.94
CA LEU A 858 -16.26 -58.55 6.65
C LEU A 858 -17.72 -58.14 6.40
N CYS A 859 -18.05 -57.77 5.16
CA CYS A 859 -19.43 -57.56 4.74
C CYS A 859 -20.23 -58.86 4.77
N GLU A 860 -21.47 -58.78 5.24
CA GLU A 860 -22.40 -59.92 5.29
C GLU A 860 -22.84 -60.35 3.88
N LYS A 861 -23.35 -61.59 3.78
CA LYS A 861 -23.77 -62.17 2.49
C LYS A 861 -24.94 -61.36 1.89
N GLY A 862 -24.83 -61.00 0.62
CA GLY A 862 -25.78 -60.08 -0.05
C GLY A 862 -25.43 -58.60 0.09
N MET A 863 -24.35 -58.25 0.80
CA MET A 863 -23.76 -56.92 0.83
C MET A 863 -22.31 -56.96 0.36
N TYR A 864 -21.86 -55.89 -0.29
CA TYR A 864 -20.50 -55.75 -0.81
C TYR A 864 -19.91 -54.38 -0.51
N GLN A 865 -18.60 -54.28 -0.63
CA GLN A 865 -17.90 -53.00 -0.57
C GLN A 865 -16.72 -53.01 -1.53
N ASP A 866 -16.74 -52.10 -2.49
CA ASP A 866 -15.86 -52.06 -3.64
C ASP A 866 -14.67 -51.10 -3.48
N GLN A 867 -14.70 -50.25 -2.44
CA GLN A 867 -13.68 -49.23 -2.16
C GLN A 867 -12.97 -49.45 -0.82
N LEU A 868 -11.71 -49.03 -0.74
CA LEU A 868 -10.88 -49.08 0.47
C LEU A 868 -11.37 -48.03 1.51
N LEU A 869 -11.21 -48.28 2.82
CA LEU A 869 -11.52 -47.34 3.94
C LEU A 869 -13.00 -46.94 4.13
N GLN A 870 -13.96 -47.78 3.74
CA GLN A 870 -15.38 -47.50 3.92
C GLN A 870 -15.92 -48.02 5.26
N ASP A 871 -16.97 -47.39 5.79
CA ASP A 871 -17.52 -47.66 7.13
C ASP A 871 -18.86 -48.41 7.14
N LYS A 872 -19.42 -48.69 5.96
CA LYS A 872 -20.64 -49.48 5.78
C LYS A 872 -20.56 -50.32 4.51
N CYS A 873 -21.24 -51.46 4.50
CA CYS A 873 -21.41 -52.27 3.29
C CYS A 873 -22.63 -51.79 2.49
N LYS A 874 -22.57 -51.90 1.17
CA LYS A 874 -23.67 -51.60 0.25
C LYS A 874 -24.45 -52.89 -0.03
N ASN A 875 -25.77 -52.80 -0.21
CA ASN A 875 -26.56 -53.94 -0.66
C ASN A 875 -26.22 -54.28 -2.11
N CYS A 876 -26.17 -55.57 -2.46
CA CYS A 876 -26.08 -55.98 -3.85
C CYS A 876 -27.32 -55.47 -4.63
N PRO A 877 -27.16 -55.12 -5.93
CA PRO A 877 -28.29 -54.82 -6.82
C PRO A 877 -29.29 -55.99 -6.89
N PRO A 878 -30.56 -55.75 -7.26
CA PRO A 878 -31.51 -56.84 -7.49
C PRO A 878 -30.92 -57.87 -8.49
N ASP A 879 -31.15 -59.16 -8.21
CA ASP A 879 -30.63 -60.34 -8.93
C ASP A 879 -29.13 -60.69 -8.75
N HIS A 880 -28.44 -60.05 -7.79
CA HIS A 880 -27.03 -60.33 -7.48
C HIS A 880 -26.82 -60.67 -5.99
N THR A 881 -25.88 -61.56 -5.68
CA THR A 881 -25.49 -61.87 -4.30
C THR A 881 -23.98 -62.08 -4.20
N THR A 882 -23.43 -62.04 -2.98
CA THR A 882 -22.02 -62.40 -2.76
C THR A 882 -21.90 -63.91 -2.54
N ALA A 883 -20.92 -64.55 -3.17
CA ALA A 883 -20.74 -66.00 -3.05
C ALA A 883 -20.47 -66.41 -1.60
N GLU A 884 -19.58 -65.67 -0.93
CA GLU A 884 -19.19 -65.81 0.48
C GLU A 884 -19.01 -64.43 1.15
N ARG A 885 -18.83 -64.39 2.48
CA ARG A 885 -18.53 -63.13 3.20
C ARG A 885 -17.27 -62.47 2.62
N ALA A 886 -17.32 -61.15 2.44
CA ALA A 886 -16.25 -60.33 1.86
C ALA A 886 -15.85 -60.56 0.39
N THR A 887 -16.79 -61.01 -0.45
CA THR A 887 -16.62 -61.02 -1.91
C THR A 887 -17.40 -59.89 -2.58
N ASN A 888 -17.08 -59.54 -3.83
CA ASN A 888 -17.89 -58.59 -4.62
C ASN A 888 -19.15 -59.29 -5.16
N CYS A 889 -20.22 -58.55 -5.46
CA CYS A 889 -21.48 -59.16 -5.93
C CYS A 889 -21.31 -59.77 -7.32
N ASP A 890 -21.66 -61.05 -7.47
CA ASP A 890 -21.73 -61.75 -8.75
C ASP A 890 -23.20 -62.10 -9.08
N LYS A 891 -23.52 -62.20 -10.37
CA LYS A 891 -24.87 -62.50 -10.89
C LYS A 891 -25.20 -63.97 -10.57
N GLN A 892 -26.27 -64.23 -9.84
CA GLN A 892 -26.48 -65.48 -9.11
C GLN A 892 -26.71 -66.71 -10.03
N LEU A 893 -25.91 -67.77 -9.85
CA LEU A 893 -26.14 -69.11 -10.39
C LEU A 893 -27.36 -69.75 -9.71
N VAL A 894 -28.37 -70.11 -10.50
CA VAL A 894 -29.51 -70.95 -10.12
C VAL A 894 -29.03 -72.40 -10.00
N LEU A 895 -29.37 -73.09 -8.91
CA LEU A 895 -29.09 -74.52 -8.73
C LEU A 895 -29.85 -75.36 -9.76
N ASP A 896 -29.16 -76.27 -10.45
CA ASP A 896 -29.74 -77.58 -10.81
C ASP A 896 -28.65 -78.65 -10.96
N ALA A 897 -29.01 -79.86 -10.56
CA ALA A 897 -28.17 -81.05 -10.41
C ALA A 897 -27.74 -81.67 -11.76
N ALA A 898 -26.50 -82.20 -11.84
CA ALA A 898 -26.16 -83.51 -12.42
C ALA A 898 -24.64 -83.67 -12.64
N LEU A 899 -24.10 -84.74 -12.04
CA LEU A 899 -23.18 -85.74 -12.62
C LEU A 899 -21.94 -85.34 -13.46
N VAL A 900 -20.90 -86.10 -13.13
CA VAL A 900 -19.77 -86.56 -13.95
C VAL A 900 -18.40 -85.92 -13.69
N SER A 901 -17.62 -86.76 -13.02
CA SER A 901 -16.18 -86.93 -12.92
C SER A 901 -15.30 -86.56 -14.12
N ALA A 902 -14.03 -86.35 -13.77
CA ALA A 902 -12.82 -86.89 -14.43
C ALA A 902 -11.96 -85.91 -15.23
N GLU A 903 -10.65 -86.03 -14.91
CA GLU A 903 -9.49 -85.87 -15.78
C GLU A 903 -8.99 -84.44 -16.09
N THR A 904 -7.89 -83.98 -15.49
CA THR A 904 -6.46 -84.18 -15.82
C THR A 904 -5.91 -83.45 -17.05
N LEU A 905 -4.77 -82.77 -16.84
CA LEU A 905 -3.65 -82.47 -17.77
C LEU A 905 -3.95 -81.36 -18.81
N TRP A 906 -3.06 -80.47 -19.25
CA TRP A 906 -1.63 -80.23 -19.04
C TRP A 906 -1.27 -78.87 -19.67
N SER A 907 -0.18 -78.29 -19.16
CA SER A 907 0.82 -77.41 -19.83
C SER A 907 0.37 -76.21 -20.69
N SER A 908 1.01 -75.06 -20.44
CA SER A 908 1.93 -74.48 -21.43
C SER A 908 2.77 -73.33 -20.87
N GLN A 909 4.07 -73.41 -21.15
CA GLN A 909 5.04 -72.32 -21.10
C GLN A 909 4.77 -71.25 -22.19
N ALA A 910 5.17 -70.02 -21.86
CA ALA A 910 5.79 -68.97 -22.70
C ALA A 910 5.08 -68.37 -23.95
N ILE A 911 4.71 -67.07 -23.80
CA ILE A 911 5.03 -65.85 -24.63
C ILE A 911 4.59 -65.85 -26.13
N PRO A 912 4.08 -64.75 -26.74
CA PRO A 912 4.39 -63.31 -26.55
C PRO A 912 3.73 -62.58 -25.38
#